data_AF-Q47X44-F1
#
_entry.id   AF-Q47X44-F1
#
_cell.length_a   1.000
_cell.length_b   1.000
_cell.length_c   1.000
_cell.angle_alpha   90.00
_cell.angle_beta   90.00
_cell.angle_gamma   90.00
#
_symmetry.space_group_name_H-M   'P 1'
#
loop_
_entity.id
_entity.type
_entity.pdbx_description
1 polymer ?
#
loop_
_entity_poly.entity_id
_entity_poly.type
_entity_poly.pdbx_seq_one_letter_code
_entity_poly.pdbx_strand_id
1 'polypeptide(L)'
;MIKQGLTTIIRWCKHQRIVVFLALALFMSLAVLFTLDSLYPLNLPEKNNLFARVVVDENDRPLRSFADKNGIWRYPIKLHQVSPLYIDALINYEDRWFWHHPGINPFSLLRATMQNVASNKIVSGGSTLSMQVARILHPHKRSLWGKTKQVLRTLQLEWQLDKKQILQLYLNTAPFGGTIEGVQAASFTYLNKSAKELTHAEAALLAVLPQAPTRYRPDLHALAAQKARNKVLQRLADFDVWPQEIVDDAMLEQVFSFNFRPKQLAPLLARRLLNHSNGQSVVKSTIDSDLQLALQDSLTSYMTRLPKQSSAAILVVDNKNSAVKAYIGTADFANAERHGYVDMVQAIRSPGSTLKPFIYGLALDEGLIHSHSLLADVPRSWGDYRPSNFNGAFNGPVSAAEALKRSLNMPAVDLLERYGVNRFVAQLENAGLTLSIPGGKPNLAIILGGAGTSLEQLVESYSAFANQGKVSQLRFLQKELTQDKQTRNLLSSESAWVVQELLAGIERPGSIDTFASSLQQGKMAWKTGTSYGFRDSWAIGVTKEYTLGVWLGRPDGTAMPGHYGSISAGPLLFNVADRLNLNAQQITKPDKVTKETICWPLGTRKSDNRASDCQEDHQAWIIDDTVPPTWHTSDVDAWQSGLFTFWTNPANQLRVAMDCATVPKKVNHVAVWPKVLEPWIKVKQRRFTLIPMLDPKCASPDIASSATLKITGIEEGSIYRKSGDKGKIPSVWLKSIGGLGTHNWYINGKHSYQIKPNQGKEHLLSTIGKQQIIVQDQQGNSDMVTLYVE
;
A
#
# COMPACT_ATOMS: atom_id res chain seq x y z
N MET A 1 -42.08 36.20 90.04
CA MET A 1 -41.14 36.21 88.89
C MET A 1 -40.70 34.83 88.38
N ILE A 2 -41.16 33.69 88.93
CA ILE A 2 -40.66 32.34 88.51
C ILE A 2 -41.55 31.68 87.42
N LYS A 3 -42.82 32.05 87.29
CA LYS A 3 -43.74 31.44 86.30
C LYS A 3 -43.54 31.89 84.84
N GLN A 4 -42.93 33.05 84.59
CA GLN A 4 -42.69 33.54 83.21
C GLN A 4 -41.40 32.98 82.58
N GLY A 5 -40.39 32.59 83.36
CA GLY A 5 -39.14 32.00 82.85
C GLY A 5 -39.29 30.54 82.40
N LEU A 6 -40.16 29.75 83.05
CA LEU A 6 -40.39 28.35 82.68
C LEU A 6 -41.09 28.20 81.32
N THR A 7 -42.00 29.09 80.98
CA THR A 7 -42.74 29.07 79.69
C THR A 7 -41.85 29.34 78.49
N THR A 8 -40.81 30.17 78.65
CA THR A 8 -39.84 30.51 77.58
C THR A 8 -38.86 29.37 77.34
N ILE A 9 -38.40 28.70 78.40
CA ILE A 9 -37.51 27.52 78.32
C ILE A 9 -38.24 26.31 77.70
N ILE A 10 -39.52 26.11 78.04
CA ILE A 10 -40.34 25.03 77.45
C ILE A 10 -40.64 25.30 75.97
N ARG A 11 -40.86 26.55 75.56
CA ARG A 11 -41.01 26.93 74.14
C ARG A 11 -39.71 26.74 73.35
N TRP A 12 -38.56 27.08 73.95
CA TRP A 12 -37.25 26.89 73.34
C TRP A 12 -36.88 25.40 73.18
N CYS A 13 -37.14 24.58 74.20
CA CYS A 13 -36.98 23.12 74.12
C CYS A 13 -37.95 22.45 73.13
N LYS A 14 -39.19 22.95 72.99
CA LYS A 14 -40.12 22.48 71.94
C LYS A 14 -39.64 22.83 70.54
N HIS A 15 -39.11 24.04 70.32
CA HIS A 15 -38.52 24.42 69.04
C HIS A 15 -37.29 23.59 68.69
N GLN A 16 -36.39 23.34 69.64
CA GLN A 16 -35.25 22.44 69.42
C GLN A 16 -35.67 21.01 69.11
N ARG A 17 -36.69 20.47 69.78
CA ARG A 17 -37.23 19.13 69.46
C ARG A 17 -37.85 19.06 68.07
N ILE A 18 -38.54 20.10 67.63
CA ILE A 18 -39.09 20.18 66.27
C ILE A 18 -37.97 20.27 65.23
N VAL A 19 -36.94 21.09 65.48
CA VAL A 19 -35.79 21.21 64.58
C VAL A 19 -34.99 19.90 64.50
N VAL A 20 -34.75 19.23 65.63
CA VAL A 20 -34.08 17.91 65.66
C VAL A 20 -34.95 16.87 64.95
N PHE A 21 -36.26 16.84 65.17
CA PHE A 21 -37.16 15.92 64.49
C PHE A 21 -37.19 16.16 62.97
N LEU A 22 -37.24 17.42 62.52
CA LEU A 22 -37.16 17.77 61.11
C LEU A 22 -35.80 17.41 60.50
N ALA A 23 -34.70 17.63 61.22
CA ALA A 23 -33.36 17.24 60.78
C ALA A 23 -33.21 15.72 60.68
N LEU A 24 -33.76 14.97 61.63
CA LEU A 24 -33.72 13.50 61.65
C LEU A 24 -34.63 12.90 60.56
N ALA A 25 -35.81 13.48 60.33
CA ALA A 25 -36.69 13.12 59.23
C ALA A 25 -36.04 13.42 57.86
N LEU A 26 -35.37 14.57 57.72
CA LEU A 26 -34.60 14.91 56.53
C LEU A 26 -33.45 13.91 56.31
N PHE A 27 -32.67 13.62 57.36
CA PHE A 27 -31.59 12.64 57.30
C PHE A 27 -32.08 11.25 56.91
N MET A 28 -33.16 10.76 57.53
CA MET A 28 -33.78 9.48 57.18
C MET A 28 -34.30 9.48 55.74
N SER A 29 -34.90 10.59 55.27
CA SER A 29 -35.36 10.70 53.88
C SER A 29 -34.20 10.67 52.87
N LEU A 30 -33.08 11.33 53.19
CA LEU A 30 -31.86 11.32 52.37
C LEU A 30 -31.20 9.94 52.39
N ALA A 31 -31.18 9.25 53.54
CA ALA A 31 -30.68 7.89 53.67
C ALA A 31 -31.53 6.89 52.85
N VAL A 32 -32.86 7.03 52.88
CA VAL A 32 -33.76 6.22 52.04
C VAL A 32 -33.53 6.50 50.55
N LEU A 33 -33.38 7.76 50.14
CA LEU A 33 -33.07 8.09 48.74
C LEU A 33 -31.71 7.54 48.29
N PHE A 34 -30.69 7.61 49.15
CA PHE A 34 -29.36 7.06 48.88
C PHE A 34 -29.37 5.53 48.78
N THR A 35 -30.07 4.85 49.69
CA THR A 35 -30.22 3.39 49.63
C THR A 35 -31.01 2.95 48.38
N LEU A 36 -32.05 3.68 47.98
CA LEU A 36 -32.78 3.43 46.74
C LEU A 36 -31.93 3.65 45.50
N ASP A 37 -31.10 4.69 45.47
CA ASP A 37 -30.13 4.94 44.39
C ASP A 37 -29.13 3.80 44.25
N SER A 38 -28.62 3.29 45.38
CA SER A 38 -27.71 2.15 45.43
C SER A 38 -28.35 0.83 45.00
N LEU A 39 -29.60 0.57 45.42
CA LEU A 39 -30.36 -0.62 45.01
C LEU A 39 -30.81 -0.57 43.55
N TYR A 40 -30.99 0.62 42.99
CA TYR A 40 -31.44 0.84 41.61
C TYR A 40 -30.49 1.78 40.85
N PRO A 41 -29.25 1.37 40.59
CA PRO A 41 -28.24 2.23 39.98
C PRO A 41 -28.66 2.70 38.58
N LEU A 42 -28.20 3.90 38.22
CA LEU A 42 -28.34 4.47 36.89
C LEU A 42 -27.39 3.76 35.91
N ASN A 43 -27.96 3.21 34.83
CA ASN A 43 -27.18 2.52 33.80
C ASN A 43 -26.71 3.53 32.75
N LEU A 44 -25.58 4.19 33.02
CA LEU A 44 -25.01 5.18 32.10
C LEU A 44 -24.28 4.53 30.91
N PRO A 45 -24.30 5.17 29.71
CA PRO A 45 -23.68 4.66 28.49
C PRO A 45 -22.19 4.33 28.59
N GLU A 46 -21.41 5.12 29.34
CA GLU A 46 -19.96 4.91 29.50
C GLU A 46 -19.61 3.58 30.17
N LYS A 47 -20.52 3.00 30.97
CA LYS A 47 -20.32 1.72 31.65
C LYS A 47 -20.75 0.49 30.84
N ASN A 48 -21.42 0.67 29.69
CA ASN A 48 -22.16 -0.40 29.02
C ASN A 48 -21.85 -0.60 27.52
N ASN A 49 -20.72 -0.08 27.02
CA ASN A 49 -20.34 -0.18 25.58
C ASN A 49 -21.47 0.26 24.63
N LEU A 50 -22.30 1.22 25.04
CA LEU A 50 -23.49 1.64 24.31
C LEU A 50 -23.18 2.40 23.01
N PHE A 51 -21.94 2.82 22.79
CA PHE A 51 -21.56 3.52 21.57
C PHE A 51 -21.12 2.53 20.47
N ALA A 52 -21.80 2.62 19.33
CA ALA A 52 -21.33 2.05 18.07
C ALA A 52 -19.91 2.56 17.79
N ARG A 53 -19.06 1.67 17.29
CA ARG A 53 -17.65 1.98 17.07
C ARG A 53 -17.49 2.56 15.67
N VAL A 54 -16.80 3.70 15.56
CA VAL A 54 -16.62 4.40 14.29
C VAL A 54 -15.13 4.55 14.01
N VAL A 55 -14.73 4.22 12.79
CA VAL A 55 -13.40 4.57 12.28
C VAL A 55 -13.55 5.81 11.42
N VAL A 56 -12.79 6.85 11.76
CA VAL A 56 -12.81 8.14 11.07
C VAL A 56 -11.48 8.38 10.36
N ASP A 57 -11.53 9.23 9.35
CA ASP A 57 -10.37 9.73 8.62
C ASP A 57 -9.59 10.75 9.49
N GLU A 58 -8.61 11.43 8.90
CA GLU A 58 -7.83 12.45 9.61
C GLU A 58 -8.62 13.72 9.98
N ASN A 59 -9.74 13.98 9.32
CA ASN A 59 -10.60 15.15 9.49
C ASN A 59 -11.90 14.82 10.25
N ASP A 60 -11.93 13.73 11.01
CA ASP A 60 -13.08 13.23 11.77
C ASP A 60 -14.33 12.85 10.92
N ARG A 61 -14.16 12.64 9.61
CA ARG A 61 -15.20 12.10 8.72
C ARG A 61 -15.28 10.57 8.85
N PRO A 62 -16.48 9.98 8.98
CA PRO A 62 -16.65 8.53 9.09
C PRO A 62 -16.17 7.80 7.83
N LEU A 63 -15.20 6.90 7.97
CA LEU A 63 -14.83 5.94 6.92
C LEU A 63 -15.80 4.78 6.90
N ARG A 64 -16.00 4.20 8.10
CA ARG A 64 -16.95 3.12 8.33
C ARG A 64 -17.37 3.09 9.78
N SER A 65 -18.66 2.88 9.98
CA SER A 65 -19.28 2.69 11.28
C SER A 65 -19.75 1.26 11.45
N PHE A 66 -19.75 0.81 12.70
CA PHE A 66 -20.11 -0.54 13.10
C PHE A 66 -21.25 -0.44 14.11
N ALA A 67 -22.39 -1.01 13.76
CA ALA A 67 -23.56 -1.03 14.63
C ALA A 67 -23.25 -1.71 15.98
N ASP A 68 -23.96 -1.28 17.02
CA ASP A 68 -23.91 -1.96 18.31
C ASP A 68 -24.56 -3.36 18.24
N LYS A 69 -24.57 -4.08 19.37
CA LYS A 69 -25.21 -5.41 19.48
C LYS A 69 -26.70 -5.43 19.11
N ASN A 70 -27.37 -4.29 19.12
CA ASN A 70 -28.78 -4.14 18.78
C ASN A 70 -28.99 -3.59 17.35
N GLY A 71 -27.92 -3.43 16.56
CA GLY A 71 -27.99 -2.90 15.21
C GLY A 71 -28.08 -1.37 15.13
N ILE A 72 -27.82 -0.64 16.23
CA ILE A 72 -27.97 0.82 16.32
C ILE A 72 -26.65 1.51 15.95
N TRP A 73 -26.75 2.60 15.19
CA TRP A 73 -25.66 3.42 14.69
C TRP A 73 -25.60 4.70 15.54
N ARG A 74 -24.47 4.91 16.22
CA ARG A 74 -24.19 6.08 17.07
C ARG A 74 -22.81 6.61 16.77
N TYR A 75 -22.69 7.89 16.45
CA TYR A 75 -21.40 8.53 16.23
C TYR A 75 -21.16 9.45 17.43
N PRO A 76 -20.24 9.11 18.33
CA PRO A 76 -20.06 9.87 19.55
C PRO A 76 -19.53 11.28 19.21
N ILE A 77 -20.12 12.29 19.84
CA ILE A 77 -19.76 13.70 19.67
C ILE A 77 -19.78 14.41 21.02
N LYS A 78 -18.84 15.31 21.27
CA LYS A 78 -18.84 16.15 22.47
C LYS A 78 -19.71 17.40 22.27
N LEU A 79 -20.28 17.95 23.34
CA LEU A 79 -21.16 19.11 23.32
C LEU A 79 -20.55 20.31 22.56
N HIS A 80 -19.26 20.61 22.78
CA HIS A 80 -18.57 21.71 22.10
C HIS A 80 -18.25 21.43 20.62
N GLN A 81 -18.47 20.21 20.15
CA GLN A 81 -18.29 19.82 18.74
C GLN A 81 -19.61 19.89 17.96
N VAL A 82 -20.74 20.24 18.60
CA VAL A 82 -22.03 20.42 17.95
C VAL A 82 -22.24 21.91 17.63
N SER A 83 -22.90 22.20 16.50
CA SER A 83 -23.22 23.58 16.10
C SER A 83 -24.01 24.29 17.21
N PRO A 84 -23.62 25.51 17.63
CA PRO A 84 -24.40 26.32 18.56
C PRO A 84 -25.84 26.52 18.09
N LEU A 85 -26.05 26.65 16.78
CA LEU A 85 -27.38 26.81 16.18
C LEU A 85 -28.29 25.62 16.52
N TYR A 86 -27.75 24.40 16.50
CA TYR A 86 -28.50 23.22 16.88
C TYR A 86 -28.85 23.21 18.36
N ILE A 87 -27.92 23.62 19.23
CA ILE A 87 -28.16 23.68 20.68
C ILE A 87 -29.24 24.72 20.98
N ASP A 88 -29.18 25.89 20.35
CA ASP A 88 -30.17 26.95 20.51
C ASP A 88 -31.55 26.51 20.02
N ALA A 89 -31.64 25.91 18.83
CA ALA A 89 -32.89 25.39 18.29
C ALA A 89 -33.46 24.29 19.18
N LEU A 90 -32.63 23.33 19.61
CA LEU A 90 -33.05 22.21 20.45
C LEU A 90 -33.61 22.68 21.79
N ILE A 91 -32.85 23.50 22.52
CA ILE A 91 -33.25 23.96 23.86
C ILE A 91 -34.49 24.84 23.75
N ASN A 92 -34.52 25.82 22.86
CA ASN A 92 -35.66 26.76 22.81
C ASN A 92 -36.94 26.10 22.26
N TYR A 93 -36.82 25.05 21.44
CA TYR A 93 -37.97 24.32 20.93
C TYR A 93 -38.48 23.22 21.88
N GLU A 94 -37.59 22.39 22.43
CA GLU A 94 -37.95 21.26 23.31
C GLU A 94 -38.12 21.68 24.77
N ASP A 95 -37.24 22.53 25.29
CA ASP A 95 -37.15 22.81 26.74
C ASP A 95 -36.52 24.18 27.06
N ARG A 96 -37.28 25.26 26.81
CA ARG A 96 -36.79 26.65 26.94
C ARG A 96 -36.16 26.99 28.30
N TRP A 97 -36.62 26.32 29.38
CA TRP A 97 -36.11 26.55 30.73
C TRP A 97 -35.15 25.47 31.22
N PHE A 98 -34.58 24.66 30.30
CA PHE A 98 -33.71 23.52 30.60
C PHE A 98 -32.67 23.79 31.69
N TRP A 99 -32.02 24.95 31.64
CA TRP A 99 -30.96 25.35 32.57
C TRP A 99 -31.46 25.70 33.99
N HIS A 100 -32.76 25.96 34.17
CA HIS A 100 -33.30 26.56 35.41
C HIS A 100 -34.11 25.58 36.27
N HIS A 101 -34.63 24.48 35.70
CA HIS A 101 -35.44 23.53 36.46
C HIS A 101 -34.65 22.25 36.83
N PRO A 102 -34.99 21.55 37.92
CA PRO A 102 -34.34 20.30 38.34
C PRO A 102 -34.89 19.09 37.55
N GLY A 103 -34.74 19.13 36.23
CA GLY A 103 -35.17 18.08 35.30
C GLY A 103 -36.65 17.98 35.02
N ILE A 104 -37.54 18.46 35.89
CA ILE A 104 -38.98 18.53 35.63
C ILE A 104 -39.42 19.98 35.73
N ASN A 105 -40.22 20.42 34.77
CA ASN A 105 -40.80 21.76 34.76
C ASN A 105 -42.28 21.69 35.18
N PRO A 106 -42.63 22.12 36.42
CA PRO A 106 -44.00 22.06 36.92
C PRO A 106 -44.99 22.88 36.09
N PHE A 107 -44.56 24.05 35.61
CA PHE A 107 -45.39 24.92 34.77
C PHE A 107 -45.69 24.26 33.42
N SER A 108 -44.70 23.63 32.79
CA SER A 108 -44.90 22.88 31.56
C SER A 108 -45.82 21.68 31.75
N LEU A 109 -45.72 20.97 32.88
CA LEU A 109 -46.57 19.83 33.20
C LEU A 109 -48.02 20.25 33.47
N LEU A 110 -48.22 21.32 34.24
CA LEU A 110 -49.54 21.84 34.60
C LEU A 110 -50.25 22.41 33.35
N ARG A 111 -49.56 23.24 32.57
CA ARG A 111 -50.07 23.75 31.28
C ARG A 111 -50.48 22.63 30.34
N ALA A 112 -49.61 21.62 30.16
CA ALA A 112 -49.89 20.49 29.29
C ALA A 112 -51.10 19.68 29.79
N THR A 113 -51.23 19.50 31.10
CA THR A 113 -52.38 18.80 31.71
C THR A 113 -53.67 19.56 31.48
N MET A 114 -53.70 20.88 31.74
CA MET A 114 -54.88 21.72 31.50
C MET A 114 -55.30 21.75 30.03
N GLN A 115 -54.35 21.87 29.10
CA GLN A 115 -54.64 21.86 27.66
C GLN A 115 -55.17 20.53 27.16
N ASN A 116 -54.61 19.41 27.66
CA ASN A 116 -55.04 18.07 27.26
C ASN A 116 -56.44 17.74 27.79
N VAL A 117 -56.77 18.18 29.01
CA VAL A 117 -58.11 18.05 29.59
C VAL A 117 -59.11 18.92 28.82
N ALA A 118 -58.78 20.19 28.56
CA ALA A 118 -59.67 21.11 27.85
C ALA A 118 -59.95 20.70 26.40
N SER A 119 -58.98 20.07 25.72
CA SER A 119 -59.08 19.71 24.30
C SER A 119 -59.54 18.27 24.04
N ASN A 120 -59.75 17.49 25.10
CA ASN A 120 -60.02 16.04 25.08
C ASN A 120 -59.11 15.22 24.14
N LYS A 121 -57.89 15.71 23.91
CA LYS A 121 -56.84 15.12 23.07
C LYS A 121 -55.48 15.61 23.53
N ILE A 122 -54.42 14.86 23.27
CA ILE A 122 -53.06 15.28 23.61
C ILE A 122 -52.64 16.39 22.63
N VAL A 123 -52.65 17.65 23.09
CA VAL A 123 -52.31 18.84 22.29
C VAL A 123 -50.88 19.29 22.54
N SER A 124 -50.39 19.20 23.78
CA SER A 124 -49.02 19.62 24.13
C SER A 124 -48.31 18.61 25.02
N GLY A 125 -47.01 18.45 24.74
CA GLY A 125 -46.08 17.67 25.56
C GLY A 125 -45.53 18.52 26.69
N GLY A 126 -45.53 17.98 27.91
CA GLY A 126 -44.88 18.59 29.08
C GLY A 126 -43.57 17.91 29.49
N SER A 127 -42.90 17.19 28.57
CA SER A 127 -41.65 16.47 28.88
C SER A 127 -40.44 17.35 28.58
N THR A 128 -39.53 17.45 29.52
CA THR A 128 -38.24 18.18 29.43
C THR A 128 -37.16 17.34 28.75
N LEU A 129 -36.03 17.93 28.37
CA LEU A 129 -34.90 17.18 27.79
C LEU A 129 -34.40 16.09 28.75
N SER A 130 -34.30 16.39 30.05
CA SER A 130 -33.90 15.43 31.08
C SER A 130 -34.88 14.25 31.19
N MET A 131 -36.19 14.51 31.08
CA MET A 131 -37.20 13.44 31.02
C MET A 131 -37.04 12.59 29.76
N GLN A 132 -36.68 13.19 28.63
CA GLN A 132 -36.42 12.45 27.39
C GLN A 132 -35.20 11.54 27.52
N VAL A 133 -34.10 12.03 28.08
CA VAL A 133 -32.90 11.21 28.37
C VAL A 133 -33.24 10.05 29.31
N ALA A 134 -33.98 10.32 30.39
CA ALA A 134 -34.43 9.28 31.33
C ALA A 134 -35.24 8.18 30.63
N ARG A 135 -36.10 8.55 29.69
CA ARG A 135 -36.93 7.62 28.91
C ARG A 135 -36.10 6.81 27.91
N ILE A 136 -35.07 7.41 27.31
CA ILE A 136 -34.17 6.72 26.37
C ILE A 136 -33.33 5.67 27.11
N LEU A 137 -32.72 6.04 28.24
CA LEU A 137 -31.89 5.13 29.04
C LEU A 137 -32.71 4.06 29.78
N HIS A 138 -33.93 4.42 30.21
CA HIS A 138 -34.82 3.52 30.94
C HIS A 138 -36.23 3.49 30.31
N PRO A 139 -36.41 2.75 29.21
CA PRO A 139 -37.71 2.61 28.55
C PRO A 139 -38.79 2.08 29.50
N HIS A 140 -40.00 2.61 29.38
CA HIS A 140 -41.14 2.22 30.19
C HIS A 140 -42.43 2.14 29.37
N LYS A 141 -43.42 1.38 29.85
CA LYS A 141 -44.76 1.31 29.24
C LYS A 141 -45.45 2.67 29.32
N ARG A 142 -46.28 3.01 28.32
CA ARG A 142 -47.13 4.22 28.29
C ARG A 142 -48.30 4.08 29.28
N SER A 143 -48.02 4.31 30.56
CA SER A 143 -48.99 4.26 31.65
C SER A 143 -48.69 5.38 32.65
N LEU A 144 -49.66 5.74 33.50
CA LEU A 144 -49.44 6.70 34.58
C LEU A 144 -48.27 6.27 35.48
N TRP A 145 -48.21 4.98 35.84
CA TRP A 145 -47.10 4.41 36.62
C TRP A 145 -45.74 4.51 35.90
N GLY A 146 -45.71 4.23 34.60
CA GLY A 146 -44.50 4.39 33.78
C GLY A 146 -44.01 5.84 33.76
N LYS A 147 -44.93 6.81 33.72
CA LYS A 147 -44.60 8.24 33.76
C LYS A 147 -44.09 8.68 35.13
N THR A 148 -44.62 8.13 36.23
CA THR A 148 -44.07 8.34 37.57
C THR A 148 -42.64 7.78 37.67
N LYS A 149 -42.40 6.58 37.14
CA LYS A 149 -41.04 6.00 37.08
C LYS A 149 -40.07 6.87 36.27
N GLN A 150 -40.53 7.45 35.16
CA GLN A 150 -39.74 8.39 34.35
C GLN A 150 -39.36 9.65 35.15
N VAL A 151 -40.31 10.23 35.88
CA VAL A 151 -40.10 11.37 36.78
C VAL A 151 -39.04 11.06 37.82
N LEU A 152 -39.15 9.93 38.51
CA LEU A 152 -38.16 9.51 39.53
C LEU A 152 -36.77 9.30 38.92
N ARG A 153 -36.67 8.64 37.76
CA ARG A 153 -35.39 8.47 37.05
C ARG A 153 -34.80 9.79 36.54
N THR A 154 -35.64 10.76 36.21
CA THR A 154 -35.19 12.10 35.79
C THR A 154 -34.57 12.84 36.96
N LEU A 155 -35.21 12.81 38.13
CA LEU A 155 -34.66 13.42 39.34
C LEU A 155 -33.35 12.74 39.75
N GLN A 156 -33.28 11.41 39.63
CA GLN A 156 -32.06 10.64 39.87
C GLN A 156 -30.92 11.05 38.90
N LEU A 157 -31.23 11.27 37.62
CA LEU A 157 -30.27 11.73 36.62
C LEU A 157 -29.73 13.13 36.94
N GLU A 158 -30.60 14.07 37.29
CA GLU A 158 -30.22 15.45 37.66
C GLU A 158 -29.45 15.52 38.99
N TRP A 159 -29.57 14.50 39.84
CA TRP A 159 -28.78 14.42 41.06
C TRP A 159 -27.35 13.94 40.79
N GLN A 160 -27.17 13.01 39.85
CA GLN A 160 -25.87 12.42 39.53
C GLN A 160 -25.08 13.16 38.44
N LEU A 161 -25.76 13.88 37.55
CA LEU A 161 -25.17 14.51 36.37
C LEU A 161 -25.50 15.99 36.30
N ASP A 162 -24.54 16.78 35.82
CA ASP A 162 -24.78 18.18 35.50
C ASP A 162 -25.61 18.33 34.21
N LYS A 163 -26.16 19.53 33.99
CA LYS A 163 -26.97 19.84 32.79
C LYS A 163 -26.23 19.61 31.49
N LYS A 164 -24.91 19.85 31.45
CA LYS A 164 -24.10 19.66 30.24
C LYS A 164 -23.93 18.18 29.92
N GLN A 165 -23.77 17.34 30.94
CA GLN A 165 -23.70 15.88 30.85
C GLN A 165 -25.05 15.28 30.41
N ILE A 166 -26.17 15.79 30.92
CA ILE A 166 -27.50 15.37 30.47
C ILE A 166 -27.72 15.74 29.00
N LEU A 167 -27.37 16.97 28.61
CA LEU A 167 -27.44 17.40 27.22
C LEU A 167 -26.51 16.55 26.34
N GLN A 168 -25.28 16.29 26.77
CA GLN A 168 -24.33 15.40 26.12
C GLN A 168 -24.90 13.99 25.90
N LEU A 169 -25.61 13.43 26.88
CA LEU A 169 -26.29 12.14 26.72
C LEU A 169 -27.39 12.22 25.66
N TYR A 170 -28.23 13.26 25.70
CA TYR A 170 -29.27 13.48 24.70
C TYR A 170 -28.69 13.54 23.28
N LEU A 171 -27.64 14.35 23.08
CA LEU A 171 -26.97 14.53 21.78
C LEU A 171 -26.47 13.22 21.17
N ASN A 172 -26.14 12.22 21.99
CA ASN A 172 -25.61 10.94 21.52
C ASN A 172 -26.61 9.78 21.51
N THR A 173 -27.79 9.94 22.11
CA THR A 173 -28.76 8.84 22.30
C THR A 173 -30.16 9.17 21.82
N ALA A 174 -30.46 10.42 21.46
CA ALA A 174 -31.75 10.80 20.89
C ALA A 174 -32.03 10.00 19.60
N PRO A 175 -33.23 9.42 19.42
CA PRO A 175 -33.56 8.65 18.24
C PRO A 175 -33.87 9.58 17.06
N PHE A 176 -33.26 9.35 15.91
CA PHE A 176 -33.49 10.15 14.69
C PHE A 176 -34.22 9.38 13.59
N GLY A 177 -34.48 8.08 13.79
CA GLY A 177 -35.31 7.26 12.91
C GLY A 177 -34.58 5.99 12.47
N GLY A 178 -35.33 4.89 12.30
CA GLY A 178 -34.73 3.59 11.96
C GLY A 178 -33.72 3.14 13.02
N THR A 179 -32.49 2.88 12.59
CA THR A 179 -31.38 2.43 13.44
C THR A 179 -30.42 3.57 13.84
N ILE A 180 -30.82 4.83 13.70
CA ILE A 180 -29.94 6.00 13.88
C ILE A 180 -30.24 6.68 15.21
N GLU A 181 -29.21 6.80 16.06
CA GLU A 181 -29.27 7.53 17.33
C GLU A 181 -28.12 8.53 17.46
N GLY A 182 -28.44 9.70 18.00
CA GLY A 182 -27.51 10.82 18.17
C GLY A 182 -27.42 11.76 16.97
N VAL A 183 -27.22 13.04 17.25
CA VAL A 183 -27.25 14.13 16.25
C VAL A 183 -26.15 13.99 15.21
N GLN A 184 -24.96 13.53 15.61
CA GLN A 184 -23.83 13.36 14.69
C GLN A 184 -24.09 12.23 13.68
N ALA A 185 -24.66 11.11 14.12
CA ALA A 185 -25.03 10.01 13.22
C ALA A 185 -26.16 10.45 12.27
N ALA A 186 -27.14 11.20 12.78
CA ALA A 186 -28.23 11.74 11.98
C ALA A 186 -27.73 12.76 10.93
N SER A 187 -26.84 13.66 11.32
CA SER A 187 -26.25 14.67 10.43
C SER A 187 -25.50 14.01 9.27
N PHE A 188 -24.65 13.01 9.52
CA PHE A 188 -24.00 12.29 8.43
C PHE A 188 -24.97 11.45 7.59
N THR A 189 -26.02 10.90 8.18
CA THR A 189 -26.96 10.05 7.43
C THR A 189 -27.90 10.86 6.54
N TYR A 190 -28.36 12.02 7.01
CA TYR A 190 -29.35 12.83 6.28
C TYR A 190 -28.75 13.97 5.48
N LEU A 191 -27.61 14.51 5.92
CA LEU A 191 -27.00 15.72 5.36
C LEU A 191 -25.57 15.48 4.84
N ASN A 192 -25.00 14.28 5.06
CA ASN A 192 -23.63 13.92 4.68
C ASN A 192 -22.55 14.89 5.19
N LYS A 193 -22.73 15.46 6.39
CA LYS A 193 -21.76 16.36 7.03
C LYS A 193 -21.79 16.29 8.55
N SER A 194 -20.82 16.92 9.21
CA SER A 194 -20.75 16.94 10.67
C SER A 194 -21.86 17.82 11.27
N ALA A 195 -22.37 17.42 12.44
CA ALA A 195 -23.29 18.23 13.24
C ALA A 195 -22.68 19.56 13.72
N LYS A 196 -21.37 19.76 13.56
CA LYS A 196 -20.69 21.04 13.80
C LYS A 196 -20.99 22.08 12.71
N GLU A 197 -21.29 21.64 11.49
CA GLU A 197 -21.39 22.46 10.27
C GLU A 197 -22.86 22.67 9.83
N LEU A 198 -23.80 22.54 10.78
CA LEU A 198 -25.23 22.69 10.53
C LEU A 198 -25.58 24.16 10.27
N THR A 199 -26.35 24.40 9.21
CA THR A 199 -27.01 25.69 8.94
C THR A 199 -28.21 25.88 9.88
N HIS A 200 -28.81 27.08 9.89
CA HIS A 200 -30.03 27.35 10.67
C HIS A 200 -31.18 26.40 10.29
N ALA A 201 -31.39 26.16 8.99
CA ALA A 201 -32.46 25.29 8.52
C ALA A 201 -32.24 23.84 8.93
N GLU A 202 -31.01 23.35 8.83
CA GLU A 202 -30.63 21.99 9.19
C GLU A 202 -30.62 21.77 10.71
N ALA A 203 -30.16 22.76 11.47
CA ALA A 203 -30.23 22.76 12.92
C ALA A 203 -31.69 22.62 13.40
N ALA A 204 -32.59 23.44 12.84
CA ALA A 204 -34.03 23.35 13.12
C ALA A 204 -34.64 22.01 12.67
N LEU A 205 -34.19 21.47 11.53
CA LEU A 205 -34.63 20.17 11.02
C LEU A 205 -34.25 19.06 12.00
N LEU A 206 -32.96 18.94 12.34
CA LEU A 206 -32.50 17.90 13.25
C LEU A 206 -33.08 18.08 14.67
N ALA A 207 -33.38 19.31 15.11
CA ALA A 207 -33.98 19.53 16.43
C ALA A 207 -35.38 18.91 16.57
N VAL A 208 -36.19 18.85 15.49
CA VAL A 208 -37.56 18.32 15.54
C VAL A 208 -37.67 16.82 15.27
N LEU A 209 -36.67 16.21 14.59
CA LEU A 209 -36.71 14.78 14.24
C LEU A 209 -36.98 13.86 15.45
N PRO A 210 -36.36 14.06 16.64
CA PRO A 210 -36.57 13.17 17.79
C PRO A 210 -38.01 13.09 18.31
N GLN A 211 -38.87 14.07 18.02
CA GLN A 211 -40.28 14.04 18.47
C GLN A 211 -41.09 12.92 17.82
N ALA A 212 -40.87 12.70 16.52
CA ALA A 212 -41.51 11.64 15.76
C ALA A 212 -40.53 11.05 14.74
N PRO A 213 -39.52 10.29 15.21
CA PRO A 213 -38.34 9.93 14.42
C PRO A 213 -38.68 9.24 13.11
N THR A 214 -39.67 8.33 13.09
CA THR A 214 -40.11 7.64 11.87
C THR A 214 -40.91 8.54 10.92
N ARG A 215 -41.74 9.44 11.46
CA ARG A 215 -42.67 10.27 10.67
C ARG A 215 -41.96 11.43 9.98
N TYR A 216 -40.92 11.98 10.61
CA TYR A 216 -40.20 13.13 10.11
C TYR A 216 -38.90 12.78 9.38
N ARG A 217 -38.65 11.49 9.11
CA ARG A 217 -37.49 11.05 8.31
C ARG A 217 -37.40 11.81 6.98
N PRO A 218 -36.39 12.67 6.77
CA PRO A 218 -36.31 13.49 5.56
C PRO A 218 -36.09 12.65 4.30
N ASP A 219 -35.44 11.49 4.43
CA ASP A 219 -35.15 10.55 3.34
C ASP A 219 -36.36 9.72 2.88
N LEU A 220 -37.45 9.72 3.64
CA LEU A 220 -38.71 9.04 3.31
C LEU A 220 -39.89 10.01 3.17
N HIS A 221 -39.88 11.10 3.94
CA HIS A 221 -41.01 12.01 4.15
C HIS A 221 -40.57 13.48 4.14
N ALA A 222 -39.81 13.90 3.13
CA ALA A 222 -39.26 15.25 2.99
C ALA A 222 -40.26 16.40 3.25
N LEU A 223 -41.46 16.35 2.67
CA LEU A 223 -42.48 17.39 2.88
C LEU A 223 -42.97 17.46 4.34
N ALA A 224 -43.09 16.32 5.02
CA ALA A 224 -43.48 16.30 6.42
C ALA A 224 -42.36 16.84 7.32
N ALA A 225 -41.11 16.48 7.01
CA ALA A 225 -39.92 16.97 7.67
C ALA A 225 -39.76 18.49 7.50
N GLN A 226 -39.98 19.00 6.27
CA GLN A 226 -39.96 20.43 5.96
C GLN A 226 -41.01 21.21 6.74
N LYS A 227 -42.26 20.72 6.79
CA LYS A 227 -43.32 21.35 7.59
C LYS A 227 -42.98 21.37 9.08
N ALA A 228 -42.39 20.27 9.59
CA ALA A 228 -41.97 20.18 10.98
C ALA A 228 -40.82 21.16 11.30
N ARG A 229 -39.81 21.25 10.43
CA ARG A 229 -38.71 22.23 10.54
C ARG A 229 -39.24 23.66 10.49
N ASN A 230 -40.08 24.01 9.52
CA ASN A 230 -40.59 25.37 9.38
C ASN A 230 -41.39 25.81 10.62
N LYS A 231 -42.07 24.86 11.29
CA LYS A 231 -42.72 25.10 12.58
C LYS A 231 -41.71 25.40 13.71
N VAL A 232 -40.53 24.77 13.71
CA VAL A 232 -39.45 25.12 14.64
C VAL A 232 -38.96 26.53 14.35
N LEU A 233 -38.62 26.80 13.09
CA LEU A 233 -38.12 28.11 12.65
C LEU A 233 -39.07 29.25 13.05
N GLN A 234 -40.37 29.11 12.75
CA GLN A 234 -41.36 30.11 13.16
C GLN A 234 -41.42 30.29 14.68
N ARG A 235 -41.37 29.20 15.45
CA ARG A 235 -41.39 29.28 16.91
C ARG A 235 -40.12 29.95 17.48
N LEU A 236 -38.97 29.78 16.84
CA LEU A 236 -37.74 30.47 17.23
C LEU A 236 -37.83 31.97 16.93
N ALA A 237 -38.47 32.36 15.83
CA ALA A 237 -38.79 33.78 15.56
C ALA A 237 -39.78 34.34 16.59
N ASP A 238 -40.88 33.65 16.87
CA ASP A 238 -41.93 34.09 17.82
C ASP A 238 -41.39 34.29 19.25
N PHE A 239 -40.27 33.65 19.59
CA PHE A 239 -39.61 33.76 20.89
C PHE A 239 -38.39 34.70 20.88
N ASP A 240 -38.17 35.43 19.78
CA ASP A 240 -37.04 36.34 19.58
C ASP A 240 -35.67 35.64 19.77
N VAL A 241 -35.61 34.33 19.49
CA VAL A 241 -34.35 33.56 19.59
C VAL A 241 -33.49 33.80 18.38
N TRP A 242 -34.08 33.77 17.18
CA TRP A 242 -33.43 34.11 15.92
C TRP A 242 -34.18 35.27 15.25
N PRO A 243 -33.47 36.25 14.67
CA PRO A 243 -34.08 37.31 13.88
C PRO A 243 -34.94 36.77 12.74
N GLN A 244 -36.05 37.45 12.45
CA GLN A 244 -36.98 37.05 11.39
C GLN A 244 -36.27 36.91 10.03
N GLU A 245 -35.32 37.79 9.71
CA GLU A 245 -34.55 37.74 8.46
C GLU A 245 -33.77 36.43 8.29
N ILE A 246 -33.14 35.93 9.36
CA ILE A 246 -32.42 34.65 9.35
C ILE A 246 -33.39 33.48 9.19
N VAL A 247 -34.56 33.58 9.82
CA VAL A 247 -35.61 32.56 9.73
C VAL A 247 -36.19 32.50 8.32
N ASP A 248 -36.44 33.64 7.70
CA ASP A 248 -36.94 33.73 6.32
C ASP A 248 -35.93 33.13 5.33
N ASP A 249 -34.64 33.45 5.48
CA ASP A 249 -33.57 32.84 4.69
C ASP A 249 -33.50 31.31 4.87
N ALA A 250 -33.53 30.84 6.13
CA ALA A 250 -33.54 29.40 6.44
C ALA A 250 -34.79 28.68 5.90
N MET A 251 -35.92 29.36 5.73
CA MET A 251 -37.13 28.80 5.14
C MET A 251 -37.01 28.57 3.63
N LEU A 252 -36.14 29.32 2.93
CA LEU A 252 -35.86 29.14 1.50
C LEU A 252 -35.15 27.81 1.21
N GLU A 253 -34.35 27.32 2.16
CA GLU A 253 -33.66 26.03 2.03
C GLU A 253 -34.71 24.89 1.97
N GLN A 254 -34.72 24.09 0.90
CA GLN A 254 -35.64 22.95 0.79
C GLN A 254 -35.09 21.71 1.50
N VAL A 255 -35.96 20.94 2.16
CA VAL A 255 -35.56 19.63 2.68
C VAL A 255 -35.60 18.62 1.54
N PHE A 256 -34.44 18.19 1.07
CA PHE A 256 -34.33 17.18 0.03
C PHE A 256 -34.41 15.75 0.59
N SER A 257 -35.01 14.85 -0.19
CA SER A 257 -35.08 13.41 0.12
C SER A 257 -33.89 12.67 -0.48
N PHE A 258 -32.72 12.76 0.16
CA PHE A 258 -31.58 11.93 -0.24
C PHE A 258 -31.47 10.71 0.68
N ASN A 259 -31.48 9.52 0.10
CA ASN A 259 -31.03 8.32 0.81
C ASN A 259 -29.51 8.22 0.64
N PHE A 260 -28.77 9.02 1.42
CA PHE A 260 -27.33 8.87 1.50
C PHE A 260 -27.03 7.51 2.16
N ARG A 261 -26.70 6.50 1.33
CA ARG A 261 -25.98 5.35 1.83
C ARG A 261 -24.52 5.80 1.97
N PRO A 262 -24.00 6.01 3.19
CA PRO A 262 -22.61 6.43 3.34
C PRO A 262 -21.72 5.40 2.63
N LYS A 263 -20.95 5.85 1.63
CA LYS A 263 -19.96 5.01 0.97
C LYS A 263 -19.01 4.51 2.05
N GLN A 264 -18.80 3.20 2.11
CA GLN A 264 -17.83 2.64 3.05
C GLN A 264 -16.43 2.86 2.49
N LEU A 265 -15.72 3.85 3.04
CA LEU A 265 -14.35 4.16 2.66
C LEU A 265 -13.41 3.25 3.45
N ALA A 266 -12.37 2.74 2.78
CA ALA A 266 -11.38 1.82 3.35
C ALA A 266 -11.98 0.72 4.27
N PRO A 267 -13.03 -0.03 3.86
CA PRO A 267 -13.83 -0.85 4.77
C PRO A 267 -13.06 -2.01 5.43
N LEU A 268 -12.06 -2.54 4.73
CA LEU A 268 -11.19 -3.61 5.22
C LEU A 268 -10.20 -3.08 6.29
N LEU A 269 -9.56 -1.94 6.02
CA LEU A 269 -8.71 -1.26 7.01
C LEU A 269 -9.53 -0.84 8.23
N ALA A 270 -10.72 -0.26 8.04
CA ALA A 270 -11.56 0.15 9.16
C ALA A 270 -11.91 -1.04 10.06
N ARG A 271 -12.22 -2.21 9.48
CA ARG A 271 -12.43 -3.45 10.27
C ARG A 271 -11.17 -3.87 11.02
N ARG A 272 -9.99 -3.77 10.38
CA ARG A 272 -8.70 -4.07 11.00
C ARG A 272 -8.42 -3.15 12.19
N LEU A 273 -8.48 -1.83 11.99
CA LEU A 273 -8.23 -0.84 13.04
C LEU A 273 -9.21 -0.98 14.20
N LEU A 274 -10.46 -1.33 13.91
CA LEU A 274 -11.44 -1.65 14.94
C LEU A 274 -10.99 -2.84 15.80
N ASN A 275 -10.55 -3.93 15.19
CA ASN A 275 -10.13 -5.12 15.96
C ASN A 275 -8.94 -4.83 16.90
N HIS A 276 -8.12 -3.81 16.60
CA HIS A 276 -6.96 -3.41 17.40
C HIS A 276 -7.19 -2.21 18.32
N SER A 277 -8.40 -1.63 18.40
CA SER A 277 -8.63 -0.40 19.16
C SER A 277 -9.00 -0.57 20.64
N ASN A 278 -8.90 -1.78 21.20
CA ASN A 278 -9.13 -2.09 22.62
C ASN A 278 -10.43 -1.47 23.21
N GLY A 279 -11.52 -1.48 22.44
CA GLY A 279 -12.82 -0.98 22.90
C GLY A 279 -13.04 0.53 22.75
N GLN A 280 -12.12 1.27 22.12
CA GLN A 280 -12.35 2.68 21.77
C GLN A 280 -13.61 2.84 20.90
N SER A 281 -14.42 3.85 21.23
CA SER A 281 -15.65 4.20 20.48
C SER A 281 -15.35 4.93 19.18
N VAL A 282 -14.28 5.74 19.14
CA VAL A 282 -13.77 6.40 17.92
C VAL A 282 -12.33 6.04 17.68
N VAL A 283 -12.04 5.55 16.48
CA VAL A 283 -10.68 5.23 16.03
C VAL A 283 -10.29 6.23 14.93
N LYS A 284 -9.35 7.13 15.24
CA LYS A 284 -8.87 8.14 14.29
C LYS A 284 -7.74 7.59 13.44
N SER A 285 -7.97 7.46 12.14
CA SER A 285 -6.98 6.97 11.18
C SER A 285 -6.22 8.10 10.48
N THR A 286 -5.15 7.76 9.76
CA THR A 286 -4.36 8.68 8.93
C THR A 286 -4.90 8.87 7.51
N ILE A 287 -5.97 8.17 7.18
CA ILE A 287 -6.57 8.17 5.84
C ILE A 287 -7.09 9.58 5.53
N ASP A 288 -6.85 9.99 4.29
CA ASP A 288 -7.49 11.15 3.66
C ASP A 288 -8.72 10.64 2.90
N SER A 289 -9.93 11.03 3.33
CA SER A 289 -11.17 10.54 2.70
C SER A 289 -11.32 10.97 1.25
N ASP A 290 -10.82 12.16 0.89
CA ASP A 290 -11.03 12.76 -0.42
C ASP A 290 -10.11 12.08 -1.43
N LEU A 291 -8.84 11.86 -1.06
CA LEU A 291 -7.92 11.02 -1.82
C LEU A 291 -8.43 9.58 -1.94
N GLN A 292 -8.85 8.98 -0.83
CA GLN A 292 -9.39 7.61 -0.81
C GLN A 292 -10.56 7.45 -1.79
N LEU A 293 -11.51 8.38 -1.77
CA LEU A 293 -12.67 8.36 -2.66
C LEU A 293 -12.27 8.55 -4.12
N ALA A 294 -11.41 9.53 -4.42
CA ALA A 294 -10.92 9.78 -5.77
C ALA A 294 -10.21 8.56 -6.38
N LEU A 295 -9.40 7.86 -5.58
CA LEU A 295 -8.72 6.64 -6.00
C LEU A 295 -9.70 5.47 -6.19
N GLN A 296 -10.70 5.32 -5.32
CA GLN A 296 -11.73 4.28 -5.47
C GLN A 296 -12.57 4.48 -6.74
N ASP A 297 -12.99 5.71 -7.03
CA ASP A 297 -13.76 6.02 -8.24
C ASP A 297 -12.90 5.79 -9.50
N SER A 298 -11.63 6.22 -9.50
CA SER A 298 -10.68 5.96 -10.59
C SER A 298 -10.41 4.46 -10.79
N LEU A 299 -10.28 3.70 -9.70
CA LEU A 299 -10.09 2.25 -9.76
C LEU A 299 -11.33 1.57 -10.33
N THR A 300 -12.53 1.99 -9.94
CA THR A 300 -13.80 1.42 -10.46
C THR A 300 -13.83 1.51 -11.99
N SER A 301 -13.51 2.66 -12.56
CA SER A 301 -13.39 2.83 -14.02
C SER A 301 -12.28 1.95 -14.61
N TYR A 302 -11.12 1.85 -13.94
CA TYR A 302 -10.01 1.01 -14.41
C TYR A 302 -10.41 -0.48 -14.51
N MET A 303 -11.11 -0.99 -13.50
CA MET A 303 -11.50 -2.40 -13.38
C MET A 303 -12.53 -2.86 -14.43
N THR A 304 -13.25 -1.93 -15.08
CA THR A 304 -14.17 -2.25 -16.19
C THR A 304 -13.47 -2.88 -17.40
N ARG A 305 -12.17 -2.62 -17.57
CA ARG A 305 -11.34 -3.14 -18.68
C ARG A 305 -10.70 -4.49 -18.37
N LEU A 306 -10.93 -5.03 -17.18
CA LEU A 306 -10.32 -6.28 -16.70
C LEU A 306 -11.39 -7.37 -16.54
N PRO A 307 -10.97 -8.65 -16.48
CA PRO A 307 -11.88 -9.75 -16.18
C PRO A 307 -12.73 -9.50 -14.93
N LYS A 308 -13.98 -9.97 -14.91
CA LYS A 308 -14.92 -9.69 -13.80
C LYS A 308 -14.47 -10.22 -12.45
N GLN A 309 -13.66 -11.28 -12.41
CA GLN A 309 -13.15 -11.87 -11.16
C GLN A 309 -11.82 -11.25 -10.70
N SER A 310 -11.26 -10.29 -11.45
CA SER A 310 -10.04 -9.60 -11.01
C SER A 310 -10.33 -8.68 -9.83
N SER A 311 -9.30 -8.43 -9.02
CA SER A 311 -9.33 -7.43 -7.97
C SER A 311 -8.02 -6.63 -8.03
N ALA A 312 -7.96 -5.58 -7.23
CA ALA A 312 -6.79 -4.73 -7.10
C ALA A 312 -6.66 -4.25 -5.66
N ALA A 313 -5.43 -3.96 -5.27
CA ALA A 313 -5.12 -3.25 -4.03
C ALA A 313 -4.25 -2.04 -4.33
N ILE A 314 -4.48 -0.96 -3.59
CA ILE A 314 -3.73 0.29 -3.68
C ILE A 314 -3.38 0.74 -2.26
N LEU A 315 -2.12 1.09 -2.04
CA LEU A 315 -1.63 1.64 -0.78
C LEU A 315 -0.81 2.91 -1.07
N VAL A 316 -1.14 4.00 -0.37
CA VAL A 316 -0.45 5.30 -0.51
C VAL A 316 0.08 5.72 0.85
N VAL A 317 1.38 5.99 0.92
CA VAL A 317 2.09 6.31 2.16
C VAL A 317 2.83 7.64 2.00
N ASP A 318 2.66 8.56 2.95
CA ASP A 318 3.49 9.77 3.09
C ASP A 318 4.84 9.39 3.71
N ASN A 319 5.94 9.64 3.01
CA ASN A 319 7.28 9.27 3.45
C ASN A 319 7.78 10.10 4.64
N LYS A 320 7.27 11.33 4.84
CA LYS A 320 7.69 12.24 5.92
C LYS A 320 7.46 11.61 7.28
N ASN A 321 6.25 11.14 7.53
CA ASN A 321 5.82 10.59 8.82
C ASN A 321 5.38 9.11 8.75
N SER A 322 5.48 8.47 7.58
CA SER A 322 5.04 7.09 7.32
C SER A 322 3.53 6.88 7.51
N ALA A 323 2.73 7.95 7.41
CA ALA A 323 1.29 7.89 7.50
C ALA A 323 0.68 7.25 6.25
N VAL A 324 -0.23 6.30 6.43
CA VAL A 324 -1.02 5.74 5.33
C VAL A 324 -2.14 6.70 4.98
N LYS A 325 -2.08 7.28 3.78
CA LYS A 325 -3.02 8.30 3.29
C LYS A 325 -4.20 7.69 2.53
N ALA A 326 -4.01 6.56 1.85
CA ALA A 326 -5.09 5.81 1.23
C ALA A 326 -4.84 4.30 1.32
N TYR A 327 -5.90 3.53 1.51
CA TYR A 327 -5.90 2.08 1.65
C TYR A 327 -7.09 1.46 0.91
N ILE A 328 -6.82 0.78 -0.18
CA ILE A 328 -7.81 0.02 -0.95
C ILE A 328 -7.35 -1.44 -0.94
N GLY A 329 -8.04 -2.27 -0.16
CA GLY A 329 -7.73 -3.71 -0.05
C GLY A 329 -8.37 -4.60 -1.12
N THR A 330 -9.33 -4.06 -1.88
CA THR A 330 -10.04 -4.77 -2.95
C THR A 330 -10.60 -3.76 -3.96
N ALA A 331 -10.80 -4.20 -5.20
CA ALA A 331 -11.42 -3.41 -6.25
C ALA A 331 -12.87 -3.02 -5.94
N ASP A 332 -13.65 -3.95 -5.37
CA ASP A 332 -15.05 -3.76 -5.04
C ASP A 332 -15.37 -4.50 -3.74
N PHE A 333 -15.78 -3.76 -2.71
CA PHE A 333 -16.03 -4.34 -1.39
C PHE A 333 -17.37 -5.08 -1.38
N ALA A 334 -17.42 -6.24 -0.71
CA ALA A 334 -18.60 -7.11 -0.64
C ALA A 334 -19.07 -7.71 -1.98
N ASN A 335 -18.32 -7.52 -3.07
CA ASN A 335 -18.58 -8.20 -4.33
C ASN A 335 -18.06 -9.64 -4.29
N ALA A 336 -18.97 -10.62 -4.31
CA ALA A 336 -18.60 -12.04 -4.23
C ALA A 336 -17.77 -12.52 -5.42
N GLU A 337 -18.05 -12.04 -6.65
CA GLU A 337 -17.35 -12.44 -7.87
C GLU A 337 -15.87 -11.99 -7.86
N ARG A 338 -15.59 -10.86 -7.19
CA ARG A 338 -14.23 -10.29 -7.03
C ARG A 338 -13.57 -10.65 -5.70
N HIS A 339 -14.18 -11.53 -4.90
CA HIS A 339 -13.75 -11.83 -3.53
C HIS A 339 -13.56 -10.57 -2.67
N GLY A 340 -14.52 -9.66 -2.71
CA GLY A 340 -14.46 -8.32 -2.11
C GLY A 340 -14.29 -8.23 -0.58
N TYR A 341 -14.15 -9.36 0.11
CA TYR A 341 -13.82 -9.43 1.54
C TYR A 341 -12.36 -9.80 1.82
N VAL A 342 -11.62 -10.23 0.78
CA VAL A 342 -10.20 -10.57 0.87
C VAL A 342 -9.38 -9.29 0.77
N ASP A 343 -8.56 -9.02 1.79
CA ASP A 343 -7.69 -7.87 1.81
C ASP A 343 -6.37 -8.16 1.11
N MET A 344 -6.28 -7.70 -0.14
CA MET A 344 -5.12 -7.89 -0.99
C MET A 344 -3.93 -6.99 -0.63
N VAL A 345 -4.10 -6.01 0.28
CA VAL A 345 -2.95 -5.28 0.84
C VAL A 345 -2.17 -6.19 1.81
N GLN A 346 -2.87 -7.04 2.57
CA GLN A 346 -2.27 -7.96 3.55
C GLN A 346 -2.04 -9.38 3.01
N ALA A 347 -2.71 -9.77 1.92
CA ALA A 347 -2.60 -11.11 1.38
C ALA A 347 -1.16 -11.44 0.94
N ILE A 348 -0.70 -12.63 1.33
CA ILE A 348 0.61 -13.14 0.92
C ILE A 348 0.54 -13.62 -0.52
N ARG A 349 1.38 -13.03 -1.38
CA ARG A 349 1.44 -13.27 -2.83
C ARG A 349 2.88 -13.29 -3.29
N SER A 350 3.12 -13.90 -4.45
CA SER A 350 4.47 -13.92 -5.02
C SER A 350 4.87 -12.50 -5.44
N PRO A 351 5.97 -11.93 -4.94
CA PRO A 351 6.41 -10.56 -5.29
C PRO A 351 6.91 -10.45 -6.73
N GLY A 352 7.14 -11.58 -7.42
CA GLY A 352 7.80 -11.58 -8.72
C GLY A 352 9.15 -10.87 -8.66
N SER A 353 9.36 -9.92 -9.59
CA SER A 353 10.61 -9.16 -9.70
C SER A 353 10.71 -7.91 -8.79
N THR A 354 9.77 -7.67 -7.86
CA THR A 354 9.86 -6.50 -6.97
C THR A 354 11.00 -6.61 -5.93
N LEU A 355 11.63 -7.77 -5.76
CA LEU A 355 12.78 -7.90 -4.85
C LEU A 355 14.12 -7.48 -5.47
N LYS A 356 14.18 -7.30 -6.80
CA LYS A 356 15.43 -6.99 -7.51
C LYS A 356 16.09 -5.68 -7.05
N PRO A 357 15.38 -4.56 -6.84
CA PRO A 357 16.03 -3.33 -6.35
C PRO A 357 16.85 -3.55 -5.07
N PHE A 358 16.38 -4.41 -4.16
CA PHE A 358 17.08 -4.69 -2.90
C PHE A 358 18.38 -5.46 -3.10
N ILE A 359 18.43 -6.49 -3.97
CA ILE A 359 19.68 -7.22 -4.19
C ILE A 359 20.73 -6.35 -4.89
N TYR A 360 20.31 -5.48 -5.81
CA TYR A 360 21.22 -4.53 -6.46
C TYR A 360 21.74 -3.49 -5.46
N GLY A 361 20.86 -2.95 -4.60
CA GLY A 361 21.26 -2.03 -3.53
C GLY A 361 22.23 -2.67 -2.53
N LEU A 362 21.94 -3.87 -2.05
CA LEU A 362 22.80 -4.60 -1.11
C LEU A 362 24.14 -4.99 -1.74
N ALA A 363 24.17 -5.30 -3.04
CA ALA A 363 25.42 -5.59 -3.74
C ALA A 363 26.27 -4.32 -3.97
N LEU A 364 25.63 -3.16 -4.17
CA LEU A 364 26.32 -1.86 -4.19
C LEU A 364 26.93 -1.54 -2.82
N ASP A 365 26.20 -1.79 -1.71
CA ASP A 365 26.69 -1.59 -0.34
C ASP A 365 27.93 -2.41 -0.01
N GLU A 366 27.98 -3.64 -0.50
CA GLU A 366 29.12 -4.55 -0.29
C GLU A 366 30.29 -4.30 -1.26
N GLY A 367 30.17 -3.32 -2.16
CA GLY A 367 31.17 -3.06 -3.19
C GLY A 367 31.33 -4.20 -4.19
N LEU A 368 30.33 -5.09 -4.33
CA LEU A 368 30.35 -6.20 -5.29
C LEU A 368 30.16 -5.68 -6.72
N ILE A 369 29.35 -4.63 -6.88
CA ILE A 369 29.07 -3.97 -8.17
C ILE A 369 29.09 -2.46 -8.01
N HIS A 370 29.21 -1.76 -9.13
CA HIS A 370 28.81 -0.37 -9.33
C HIS A 370 27.71 -0.31 -10.41
N SER A 371 27.15 0.87 -10.72
CA SER A 371 25.97 0.93 -11.61
C SER A 371 26.20 0.39 -13.02
N HIS A 372 27.45 0.42 -13.52
CA HIS A 372 27.81 -0.14 -14.83
C HIS A 372 28.69 -1.41 -14.79
N SER A 373 28.66 -2.20 -13.71
CA SER A 373 29.42 -3.45 -13.68
C SER A 373 28.90 -4.39 -14.77
N LEU A 374 29.81 -5.09 -15.44
CA LEU A 374 29.49 -6.00 -16.54
C LEU A 374 28.83 -7.27 -15.97
N LEU A 375 27.56 -7.45 -16.31
CA LEU A 375 26.78 -8.66 -16.00
C LEU A 375 26.49 -9.43 -17.29
N ALA A 376 26.27 -10.74 -17.15
CA ALA A 376 25.97 -11.62 -18.27
C ALA A 376 24.50 -12.05 -18.26
N ASP A 377 23.74 -11.58 -19.25
CA ASP A 377 22.39 -12.06 -19.54
C ASP A 377 22.44 -13.13 -20.63
N VAL A 378 22.86 -14.34 -20.24
CA VAL A 378 23.07 -15.50 -21.12
C VAL A 378 22.42 -16.75 -20.54
N PRO A 379 22.08 -17.78 -21.35
CA PRO A 379 21.56 -19.04 -20.83
C PRO A 379 22.50 -19.67 -19.80
N ARG A 380 21.98 -20.01 -18.63
CA ARG A 380 22.72 -20.70 -17.56
C ARG A 380 21.82 -21.67 -16.80
N SER A 381 22.44 -22.68 -16.19
CA SER A 381 21.77 -23.65 -15.33
C SER A 381 22.49 -23.78 -13.99
N TRP A 382 21.73 -23.80 -12.91
CA TRP A 382 22.21 -24.05 -11.55
C TRP A 382 21.68 -25.41 -11.09
N GLY A 383 22.39 -26.48 -11.45
CA GLY A 383 21.88 -27.84 -11.32
C GLY A 383 20.60 -28.02 -12.14
N ASP A 384 19.49 -28.37 -11.47
CA ASP A 384 18.17 -28.54 -12.09
C ASP A 384 17.42 -27.20 -12.30
N TYR A 385 17.89 -26.11 -11.69
CA TYR A 385 17.26 -24.81 -11.83
C TYR A 385 17.71 -24.11 -13.13
N ARG A 386 16.75 -23.89 -14.03
CA ARG A 386 16.97 -23.29 -15.36
C ARG A 386 16.03 -22.09 -15.56
N PRO A 387 16.35 -20.92 -14.98
CA PRO A 387 15.54 -19.73 -15.18
C PRO A 387 15.67 -19.22 -16.62
N SER A 388 14.66 -18.50 -17.08
CA SER A 388 14.67 -17.77 -18.35
C SER A 388 14.20 -16.34 -18.12
N ASN A 389 14.55 -15.44 -19.04
CA ASN A 389 13.95 -14.11 -19.07
C ASN A 389 12.46 -14.19 -19.41
N PHE A 390 11.72 -13.16 -19.00
CA PHE A 390 10.27 -13.09 -19.20
C PHE A 390 9.86 -13.12 -20.68
N ASN A 391 10.66 -12.49 -21.56
CA ASN A 391 10.47 -12.51 -23.01
C ASN A 391 11.11 -13.73 -23.70
N GLY A 392 11.79 -14.62 -22.96
CA GLY A 392 12.51 -15.77 -23.49
C GLY A 392 13.82 -15.46 -24.21
N ALA A 393 14.18 -14.18 -24.40
CA ALA A 393 15.38 -13.76 -25.10
C ALA A 393 16.51 -13.36 -24.13
N PHE A 394 17.75 -13.47 -24.59
CA PHE A 394 18.95 -13.12 -23.85
C PHE A 394 19.65 -11.94 -24.54
N ASN A 395 20.33 -11.10 -23.77
CA ASN A 395 20.93 -9.85 -24.26
C ASN A 395 22.46 -9.89 -24.29
N GLY A 396 23.12 -10.93 -23.77
CA GLY A 396 24.58 -11.00 -23.71
C GLY A 396 25.14 -10.06 -22.64
N PRO A 397 26.13 -9.20 -22.95
CA PRO A 397 26.71 -8.27 -21.99
C PRO A 397 25.74 -7.14 -21.65
N VAL A 398 25.45 -6.95 -20.36
CA VAL A 398 24.57 -5.88 -19.88
C VAL A 398 25.14 -5.21 -18.64
N SER A 399 24.87 -3.93 -18.44
CA SER A 399 25.27 -3.23 -17.23
C SER A 399 24.32 -3.57 -16.08
N ALA A 400 24.78 -3.44 -14.84
CA ALA A 400 23.90 -3.60 -13.67
C ALA A 400 22.68 -2.65 -13.72
N ALA A 401 22.90 -1.40 -14.16
CA ALA A 401 21.85 -0.42 -14.40
C ALA A 401 20.82 -0.90 -15.41
N GLU A 402 21.27 -1.38 -16.58
CA GLU A 402 20.38 -1.85 -17.64
C GLU A 402 19.62 -3.12 -17.23
N ALA A 403 20.31 -4.05 -16.57
CA ALA A 403 19.71 -5.28 -16.06
C ALA A 403 18.60 -5.00 -15.05
N LEU A 404 18.78 -4.01 -14.17
CA LEU A 404 17.74 -3.59 -13.21
C LEU A 404 16.58 -2.86 -13.91
N LYS A 405 16.86 -1.89 -14.79
CA LYS A 405 15.84 -1.13 -15.54
C LYS A 405 14.94 -2.03 -16.38
N ARG A 406 15.56 -2.97 -17.12
CA ARG A 406 14.82 -3.97 -17.92
C ARG A 406 14.37 -5.19 -17.13
N SER A 407 14.68 -5.23 -15.84
CA SER A 407 14.27 -6.28 -14.92
C SER A 407 14.65 -7.70 -15.41
N LEU A 408 15.86 -7.85 -15.94
CA LEU A 408 16.39 -9.12 -16.48
C LEU A 408 16.54 -10.17 -15.38
N ASN A 409 16.26 -11.43 -15.68
CA ASN A 409 16.24 -12.52 -14.69
C ASN A 409 17.64 -13.08 -14.44
N MET A 410 18.41 -13.36 -15.50
CA MET A 410 19.70 -14.02 -15.35
C MET A 410 20.70 -13.20 -14.53
N PRO A 411 20.90 -11.88 -14.78
CA PRO A 411 21.81 -11.09 -13.97
C PRO A 411 21.41 -11.00 -12.51
N ALA A 412 20.10 -10.95 -12.22
CA ALA A 412 19.60 -10.89 -10.84
C ALA A 412 19.83 -12.21 -10.07
N VAL A 413 19.71 -13.36 -10.75
CA VAL A 413 20.00 -14.67 -10.16
C VAL A 413 21.50 -14.83 -9.90
N ASP A 414 22.36 -14.50 -10.88
CA ASP A 414 23.83 -14.53 -10.72
C ASP A 414 24.28 -13.60 -9.58
N LEU A 415 23.70 -12.40 -9.49
CA LEU A 415 24.00 -11.46 -8.42
C LEU A 415 23.58 -12.01 -7.04
N LEU A 416 22.40 -12.62 -6.93
CA LEU A 416 21.93 -13.22 -5.68
C LEU A 416 22.81 -14.40 -5.25
N GLU A 417 23.27 -15.22 -6.20
CA GLU A 417 24.19 -16.31 -5.91
C GLU A 417 25.49 -15.80 -5.29
N ARG A 418 26.09 -14.76 -5.88
CA ARG A 418 27.34 -14.15 -5.41
C ARG A 418 27.19 -13.46 -4.05
N TYR A 419 26.08 -12.76 -3.85
CA TYR A 419 25.79 -12.09 -2.58
C TYR A 419 25.47 -13.08 -1.45
N GLY A 420 24.82 -14.20 -1.80
CA GLY A 420 24.39 -15.24 -0.88
C GLY A 420 22.91 -15.14 -0.51
N VAL A 421 22.15 -16.20 -0.82
CA VAL A 421 20.69 -16.27 -0.62
C VAL A 421 20.29 -16.09 0.85
N ASN A 422 20.94 -16.80 1.76
CA ASN A 422 20.61 -16.73 3.20
C ASN A 422 20.90 -15.35 3.78
N ARG A 423 22.01 -14.72 3.34
CA ARG A 423 22.37 -13.36 3.72
C ARG A 423 21.30 -12.37 3.24
N PHE A 424 20.85 -12.50 2.00
CA PHE A 424 19.81 -11.65 1.44
C PHE A 424 18.51 -11.73 2.23
N VAL A 425 18.01 -12.95 2.50
CA VAL A 425 16.78 -13.12 3.28
C VAL A 425 16.92 -12.54 4.69
N ALA A 426 18.04 -12.79 5.37
CA ALA A 426 18.28 -12.25 6.70
C ALA A 426 18.29 -10.71 6.72
N GLN A 427 18.87 -10.06 5.70
CA GLN A 427 18.85 -8.59 5.60
C GLN A 427 17.43 -8.04 5.38
N LEU A 428 16.63 -8.68 4.52
CA LEU A 428 15.24 -8.30 4.33
C LEU A 428 14.43 -8.46 5.62
N GLU A 429 14.59 -9.57 6.33
CA GLU A 429 13.90 -9.84 7.60
C GLU A 429 14.29 -8.83 8.69
N ASN A 430 15.59 -8.51 8.83
CA ASN A 430 16.07 -7.49 9.76
C ASN A 430 15.50 -6.10 9.47
N ALA A 431 15.24 -5.80 8.20
CA ALA A 431 14.59 -4.57 7.77
C ALA A 431 13.07 -4.59 7.93
N GLY A 432 12.46 -5.74 8.25
CA GLY A 432 11.01 -5.89 8.43
C GLY A 432 10.25 -6.59 7.30
N LEU A 433 10.95 -6.99 6.23
CA LEU A 433 10.37 -7.70 5.10
C LEU A 433 10.51 -9.21 5.29
N THR A 434 9.52 -9.81 5.96
CA THR A 434 9.48 -11.27 6.15
C THR A 434 8.96 -11.97 4.91
N LEU A 435 9.74 -12.92 4.37
CA LEU A 435 9.35 -13.72 3.22
C LEU A 435 8.75 -15.06 3.64
N SER A 436 7.57 -15.40 3.10
CA SER A 436 6.99 -16.73 3.22
C SER A 436 7.64 -17.67 2.20
N ILE A 437 8.52 -18.54 2.66
CA ILE A 437 9.32 -19.43 1.79
C ILE A 437 8.72 -20.85 1.79
N PRO A 438 8.25 -21.36 0.64
CA PRO A 438 7.78 -22.74 0.55
C PRO A 438 8.88 -23.74 0.95
N GLY A 439 8.57 -24.64 1.89
CA GLY A 439 9.53 -25.61 2.42
C GLY A 439 10.59 -25.05 3.37
N GLY A 440 10.52 -23.76 3.73
CA GLY A 440 11.33 -23.13 4.78
C GLY A 440 12.81 -22.92 4.47
N LYS A 441 13.30 -23.32 3.28
CA LYS A 441 14.70 -23.14 2.87
C LYS A 441 14.82 -22.13 1.73
N PRO A 442 15.48 -20.98 1.93
CA PRO A 442 15.76 -20.03 0.86
C PRO A 442 16.55 -20.67 -0.28
N ASN A 443 16.23 -20.31 -1.52
CA ASN A 443 16.98 -20.70 -2.71
C ASN A 443 16.99 -19.55 -3.74
N LEU A 444 17.71 -19.72 -4.85
CA LEU A 444 17.85 -18.68 -5.88
C LEU A 444 16.52 -18.21 -6.49
N ALA A 445 15.45 -19.03 -6.46
CA ALA A 445 14.18 -18.67 -7.06
C ALA A 445 13.48 -17.50 -6.33
N ILE A 446 13.86 -17.19 -5.08
CA ILE A 446 13.24 -16.09 -4.32
C ILE A 446 13.34 -14.75 -5.05
N ILE A 447 14.45 -14.48 -5.76
CA ILE A 447 14.65 -13.19 -6.45
C ILE A 447 13.72 -13.00 -7.64
N LEU A 448 13.13 -14.09 -8.14
CA LEU A 448 12.15 -14.11 -9.21
C LEU A 448 10.72 -14.35 -8.69
N GLY A 449 10.51 -14.31 -7.38
CA GLY A 449 9.20 -14.48 -6.74
C GLY A 449 8.91 -15.90 -6.25
N GLY A 450 9.92 -16.75 -6.07
CA GLY A 450 9.80 -18.08 -5.42
C GLY A 450 9.52 -18.04 -3.91
N ALA A 451 9.00 -16.91 -3.40
CA ALA A 451 8.58 -16.68 -2.02
C ALA A 451 7.29 -15.85 -2.02
N GLY A 452 6.66 -15.64 -0.87
CA GLY A 452 5.47 -14.80 -0.70
C GLY A 452 5.71 -13.60 0.21
N THR A 453 5.06 -12.47 -0.04
CA THR A 453 5.00 -11.28 0.83
C THR A 453 3.71 -10.50 0.57
N SER A 454 3.44 -9.45 1.35
CA SER A 454 2.25 -8.60 1.21
C SER A 454 2.58 -7.28 0.50
N LEU A 455 1.56 -6.62 -0.04
CA LEU A 455 1.72 -5.26 -0.59
C LEU A 455 2.20 -4.29 0.49
N GLU A 456 1.66 -4.44 1.70
CA GLU A 456 2.01 -3.62 2.85
C GLU A 456 3.51 -3.65 3.15
N GLN A 457 4.09 -4.85 3.28
CA GLN A 457 5.53 -5.00 3.57
C GLN A 457 6.41 -4.55 2.41
N LEU A 458 5.97 -4.76 1.17
CA LEU A 458 6.70 -4.26 0.00
C LEU A 458 6.73 -2.73 -0.01
N VAL A 459 5.59 -2.06 0.16
CA VAL A 459 5.51 -0.58 0.22
C VAL A 459 6.31 -0.04 1.39
N GLU A 460 6.21 -0.66 2.57
CA GLU A 460 7.03 -0.31 3.74
C GLU A 460 8.52 -0.38 3.41
N SER A 461 8.98 -1.47 2.80
CA SER A 461 10.40 -1.68 2.45
C SER A 461 10.90 -0.72 1.38
N TYR A 462 10.07 -0.42 0.38
CA TYR A 462 10.41 0.52 -0.69
C TYR A 462 10.55 1.97 -0.19
N SER A 463 9.97 2.30 0.98
CA SER A 463 10.19 3.61 1.61
C SER A 463 11.68 3.89 1.91
N ALA A 464 12.53 2.85 2.00
CA ALA A 464 13.98 3.00 2.13
C ALA A 464 14.59 3.85 1.00
N PHE A 465 14.07 3.75 -0.23
CA PHE A 465 14.58 4.53 -1.37
C PHE A 465 14.29 6.03 -1.26
N ALA A 466 13.28 6.43 -0.49
CA ALA A 466 13.01 7.84 -0.16
C ALA A 466 13.71 8.30 1.12
N ASN A 467 14.02 7.36 2.03
CA ASN A 467 14.44 7.63 3.40
C ASN A 467 15.90 7.21 3.66
N GLN A 468 16.80 7.47 2.72
CA GLN A 468 18.25 7.25 2.88
C GLN A 468 18.60 5.80 3.28
N GLY A 469 17.88 4.82 2.73
CA GLY A 469 18.10 3.40 3.00
C GLY A 469 17.40 2.85 4.26
N LYS A 470 16.62 3.69 4.97
CA LYS A 470 15.89 3.29 6.17
C LYS A 470 14.43 2.94 5.89
N VAL A 471 14.03 1.72 6.22
CA VAL A 471 12.63 1.28 6.23
C VAL A 471 11.94 1.89 7.43
N SER A 472 10.76 2.44 7.21
CA SER A 472 9.98 3.11 8.26
C SER A 472 8.65 2.42 8.47
N GLN A 473 8.33 2.11 9.73
CA GLN A 473 7.08 1.42 10.04
C GLN A 473 5.86 2.26 9.65
N LEU A 474 4.92 1.64 8.93
CA LEU A 474 3.69 2.30 8.51
C LEU A 474 2.81 2.65 9.72
N ARG A 475 2.22 3.84 9.66
CA ARG A 475 1.33 4.39 10.69
C ARG A 475 -0.07 4.56 10.12
N PHE A 476 -1.04 4.00 10.81
CA PHE A 476 -2.44 3.99 10.40
C PHE A 476 -3.32 4.85 11.30
N LEU A 477 -2.84 5.23 12.49
CA LEU A 477 -3.59 5.99 13.49
C LEU A 477 -2.97 7.36 13.76
N GLN A 478 -3.81 8.39 13.94
CA GLN A 478 -3.34 9.75 14.25
C GLN A 478 -2.44 9.81 15.49
N LYS A 479 -2.74 9.01 16.52
CA LYS A 479 -1.94 8.92 17.74
C LYS A 479 -0.50 8.47 17.48
N GLU A 480 -0.27 7.65 16.45
CA GLU A 480 1.06 7.14 16.10
C GLU A 480 1.93 8.24 15.48
N LEU A 481 1.33 9.27 14.88
CA LEU A 481 2.07 10.38 14.27
C LEU A 481 2.84 11.23 15.30
N THR A 482 2.37 11.25 16.54
CA THR A 482 3.02 11.95 17.67
C THR A 482 4.16 11.15 18.31
N GLN A 483 4.30 9.87 17.96
CA GLN A 483 5.35 8.99 18.48
C GLN A 483 6.61 9.08 17.60
N ASP A 484 7.75 8.65 18.15
CA ASP A 484 8.99 8.57 17.39
C ASP A 484 8.93 7.53 16.26
N LYS A 485 9.56 7.88 15.13
CA LYS A 485 9.57 7.04 13.92
C LYS A 485 10.40 5.80 14.17
N GLN A 486 9.74 4.64 14.21
CA GLN A 486 10.43 3.35 14.25
C GLN A 486 11.03 3.08 12.87
N THR A 487 12.35 3.00 12.81
CA THR A 487 13.10 2.81 11.56
C THR A 487 14.05 1.63 11.67
N ARG A 488 14.25 0.94 10.55
CA ARG A 488 15.17 -0.19 10.39
C ARG A 488 16.08 0.09 9.19
N ASN A 489 17.36 -0.22 9.29
CA ASN A 489 18.28 -0.03 8.17
C ASN A 489 18.12 -1.19 7.18
N LEU A 490 18.06 -0.89 5.88
CA LEU A 490 18.07 -1.88 4.80
C LEU A 490 19.23 -1.65 3.84
N LEU A 491 19.48 -0.40 3.47
CA LEU A 491 20.55 0.01 2.56
C LEU A 491 21.36 1.16 3.17
N SER A 492 22.57 1.41 2.65
CA SER A 492 23.21 2.72 2.82
C SER A 492 22.41 3.83 2.11
N SER A 493 22.72 5.09 2.47
CA SER A 493 22.10 6.24 1.82
C SER A 493 22.50 6.35 0.35
N GLU A 494 23.73 5.93 0.04
CA GLU A 494 24.39 5.94 -1.25
C GLU A 494 23.75 4.92 -2.20
N SER A 495 23.63 3.66 -1.77
CA SER A 495 23.01 2.61 -2.58
C SER A 495 21.52 2.84 -2.78
N ALA A 496 20.82 3.32 -1.75
CA ALA A 496 19.41 3.70 -1.86
C ALA A 496 19.24 4.80 -2.93
N TRP A 497 20.10 5.81 -2.93
CA TRP A 497 20.07 6.88 -3.94
C TRP A 497 20.41 6.38 -5.34
N VAL A 498 21.46 5.57 -5.51
CA VAL A 498 21.83 5.03 -6.84
C VAL A 498 20.69 4.19 -7.42
N VAL A 499 20.11 3.27 -6.62
CA VAL A 499 18.98 2.45 -7.09
C VAL A 499 17.76 3.32 -7.42
N GLN A 500 17.47 4.34 -6.60
CA GLN A 500 16.39 5.28 -6.87
C GLN A 500 16.60 5.98 -8.23
N GLU A 501 17.80 6.52 -8.47
CA GLU A 501 18.11 7.29 -9.69
C GLU A 501 18.00 6.39 -10.94
N LEU A 502 18.45 5.14 -10.83
CA LEU A 502 18.30 4.15 -11.90
C LEU A 502 16.83 3.84 -12.22
N LEU A 503 15.99 3.69 -11.21
CA LEU A 503 14.56 3.39 -11.38
C LEU A 503 13.74 4.61 -11.80
N ALA A 504 14.16 5.82 -11.41
CA ALA A 504 13.53 7.08 -11.82
C ALA A 504 13.78 7.39 -13.30
N GLY A 505 14.83 6.82 -13.89
CA GLY A 505 15.14 6.91 -15.32
C GLY A 505 14.37 5.91 -16.21
N ILE A 506 13.37 5.20 -15.68
CA ILE A 506 12.52 4.30 -16.47
C ILE A 506 11.32 5.09 -17.00
N GLU A 507 11.14 5.09 -18.33
CA GLU A 507 10.04 5.78 -19.01
C GLU A 507 8.67 5.31 -18.51
N ARG A 508 7.74 6.27 -18.39
CA ARG A 508 6.36 6.01 -18.01
C ARG A 508 5.66 5.21 -19.13
N PRO A 509 4.87 4.16 -18.82
CA PRO A 509 4.10 3.46 -19.84
C PRO A 509 3.19 4.41 -20.63
N GLY A 510 3.36 4.42 -21.96
CA GLY A 510 2.55 5.24 -22.87
C GLY A 510 2.92 6.72 -22.95
N SER A 511 4.04 7.16 -22.36
CA SER A 511 4.52 8.52 -22.59
C SER A 511 5.02 8.70 -24.03
N ILE A 512 4.59 9.78 -24.67
CA ILE A 512 5.21 10.28 -25.91
C ILE A 512 6.42 11.12 -25.48
N ASP A 513 7.58 10.80 -26.04
CA ASP A 513 8.84 11.47 -25.73
C ASP A 513 8.82 12.89 -26.31
N THR A 514 8.41 13.86 -25.48
CA THR A 514 8.37 15.28 -25.84
C THR A 514 9.10 16.09 -24.80
N PHE A 515 9.80 17.14 -25.22
CA PHE A 515 10.54 18.03 -24.31
C PHE A 515 9.64 18.57 -23.17
N ALA A 516 8.36 18.87 -23.47
CA ALA A 516 7.39 19.32 -22.48
C ALA A 516 6.96 18.24 -21.47
N SER A 517 6.87 16.96 -21.89
CA SER A 517 6.55 15.85 -20.98
C SER A 517 7.70 15.55 -20.00
N SER A 518 8.95 15.84 -20.36
CA SER A 518 10.12 15.66 -19.49
C SER A 518 10.26 16.71 -18.37
N LEU A 519 9.72 17.93 -18.57
CA LEU A 519 9.88 19.07 -17.65
C LEU A 519 8.78 19.16 -16.57
N GLN A 520 7.62 18.55 -16.79
CA GLN A 520 6.47 18.59 -15.86
C GLN A 520 6.30 17.33 -15.00
N GLN A 521 7.15 16.32 -15.15
CA GLN A 521 7.00 15.06 -14.43
C GLN A 521 7.85 15.07 -13.16
N GLY A 522 7.20 14.96 -12.00
CA GLY A 522 7.87 14.56 -10.78
C GLY A 522 8.57 13.21 -11.02
N LYS A 523 9.91 13.19 -10.95
CA LYS A 523 10.70 11.97 -11.13
C LYS A 523 10.31 10.93 -10.06
N MET A 524 9.50 9.95 -10.45
CA MET A 524 9.13 8.82 -9.61
C MET A 524 9.97 7.61 -9.98
N ALA A 525 10.74 7.09 -9.02
CA ALA A 525 11.37 5.78 -9.16
C ALA A 525 10.28 4.72 -9.10
N TRP A 526 10.27 3.75 -10.01
CA TRP A 526 9.25 2.71 -9.98
C TRP A 526 9.76 1.35 -10.42
N LYS A 527 9.15 0.29 -9.89
CA LYS A 527 9.48 -1.09 -10.22
C LYS A 527 8.23 -1.93 -10.39
N THR A 528 8.23 -2.75 -11.43
CA THR A 528 7.21 -3.77 -11.67
C THR A 528 7.60 -5.13 -11.12
N GLY A 529 6.58 -5.93 -10.80
CA GLY A 529 6.72 -7.36 -10.54
C GLY A 529 5.64 -8.14 -11.26
N THR A 530 6.00 -9.29 -11.81
CA THR A 530 5.06 -10.26 -12.36
C THR A 530 5.42 -11.62 -11.80
N SER A 531 4.46 -12.31 -11.18
CA SER A 531 4.67 -13.67 -10.68
C SER A 531 4.58 -14.71 -11.80
N TYR A 532 5.08 -15.92 -11.53
CA TYR A 532 5.01 -17.03 -12.45
C TYR A 532 3.55 -17.33 -12.87
N GLY A 533 3.34 -17.53 -14.17
CA GLY A 533 2.01 -17.84 -14.71
C GLY A 533 1.03 -16.67 -14.69
N PHE A 534 1.51 -15.41 -14.61
CA PHE A 534 0.67 -14.21 -14.70
C PHE A 534 -0.42 -14.13 -13.60
N ARG A 535 -0.13 -14.61 -12.38
CA ARG A 535 -1.10 -14.63 -11.27
C ARG A 535 -1.19 -13.30 -10.52
N ASP A 536 -0.06 -12.63 -10.40
CA ASP A 536 0.11 -11.38 -9.64
C ASP A 536 0.87 -10.37 -10.49
N SER A 537 0.33 -9.16 -10.52
CA SER A 537 0.90 -8.00 -11.20
C SER A 537 1.09 -6.89 -10.18
N TRP A 538 2.34 -6.45 -10.02
CA TRP A 538 2.75 -5.45 -9.04
C TRP A 538 3.34 -4.24 -9.74
N ALA A 539 3.12 -3.08 -9.14
CA ALA A 539 3.88 -1.87 -9.42
C ALA A 539 4.05 -1.07 -8.13
N ILE A 540 5.29 -0.70 -7.82
CA ILE A 540 5.64 0.09 -6.64
C ILE A 540 6.38 1.33 -7.11
N GLY A 541 5.94 2.50 -6.66
CA GLY A 541 6.49 3.80 -6.99
C GLY A 541 7.00 4.51 -5.74
N VAL A 542 8.09 5.23 -5.87
CA VAL A 542 8.72 5.99 -4.79
C VAL A 542 9.09 7.38 -5.31
N THR A 543 8.58 8.40 -4.64
CA THR A 543 9.00 9.79 -4.76
C THR A 543 9.61 10.24 -3.43
N LYS A 544 10.10 11.48 -3.37
CA LYS A 544 10.53 12.06 -2.08
C LYS A 544 9.39 12.09 -1.04
N GLU A 545 8.18 12.40 -1.49
CA GLU A 545 7.02 12.64 -0.63
C GLU A 545 6.17 11.40 -0.38
N TYR A 546 6.08 10.49 -1.36
CA TYR A 546 5.17 9.35 -1.28
C TYR A 546 5.82 8.03 -1.68
N THR A 547 5.39 6.95 -1.05
CA THR A 547 5.58 5.58 -1.54
C THR A 547 4.21 4.99 -1.88
N LEU A 548 4.10 4.46 -3.10
CA LEU A 548 2.85 4.00 -3.71
C LEU A 548 2.99 2.53 -4.06
N GLY A 549 1.98 1.73 -3.74
CA GLY A 549 1.93 0.32 -4.11
C GLY A 549 0.62 -0.05 -4.77
N VAL A 550 0.73 -0.83 -5.84
CA VAL A 550 -0.41 -1.42 -6.55
C VAL A 550 -0.19 -2.91 -6.72
N TRP A 551 -1.23 -3.68 -6.39
CA TRP A 551 -1.37 -5.08 -6.78
C TRP A 551 -2.61 -5.25 -7.66
N LEU A 552 -2.51 -6.11 -8.67
CA LEU A 552 -3.61 -6.50 -9.54
C LEU A 552 -3.50 -8.00 -9.84
N GLY A 553 -4.62 -8.70 -9.74
CA GLY A 553 -4.67 -10.14 -9.99
C GLY A 553 -6.04 -10.71 -9.62
N ARG A 554 -6.13 -12.03 -9.50
CA ARG A 554 -7.33 -12.68 -8.97
C ARG A 554 -7.08 -13.16 -7.54
N PRO A 555 -7.95 -12.84 -6.57
CA PRO A 555 -7.76 -13.30 -5.19
C PRO A 555 -7.79 -14.84 -5.02
N ASP A 556 -8.35 -15.59 -5.96
CA ASP A 556 -8.28 -17.06 -6.00
C ASP A 556 -6.89 -17.58 -6.45
N GLY A 557 -6.00 -16.70 -6.91
CA GLY A 557 -4.69 -17.03 -7.46
C GLY A 557 -4.72 -17.55 -8.90
N THR A 558 -5.87 -17.53 -9.58
CA THR A 558 -5.98 -17.93 -10.98
C THR A 558 -5.20 -16.98 -11.89
N ALA A 559 -4.55 -17.52 -12.92
CA ALA A 559 -3.76 -16.77 -13.89
C ALA A 559 -4.59 -15.73 -14.66
N MET A 560 -3.96 -14.61 -15.02
CA MET A 560 -4.49 -13.58 -15.90
C MET A 560 -3.55 -13.34 -17.10
N PRO A 561 -3.52 -14.25 -18.09
CA PRO A 561 -2.69 -14.06 -19.29
C PRO A 561 -2.96 -12.71 -19.97
N GLY A 562 -1.91 -12.04 -20.45
CA GLY A 562 -1.99 -10.69 -21.01
C GLY A 562 -2.03 -9.57 -19.98
N HIS A 563 -2.19 -9.87 -18.69
CA HIS A 563 -2.11 -8.90 -17.59
C HIS A 563 -0.87 -9.15 -16.74
N TYR A 564 0.03 -8.17 -16.71
CA TYR A 564 1.29 -8.24 -15.97
C TYR A 564 1.79 -6.85 -15.59
N GLY A 565 2.90 -6.79 -14.85
CA GLY A 565 3.35 -5.58 -14.13
C GLY A 565 3.37 -4.32 -15.00
N SER A 566 4.05 -4.33 -16.14
CA SER A 566 4.19 -3.14 -17.00
C SER A 566 2.95 -2.78 -17.83
N ILE A 567 2.02 -3.72 -18.06
CA ILE A 567 0.83 -3.49 -18.89
C ILE A 567 -0.41 -3.15 -18.05
N SER A 568 -0.52 -3.67 -16.83
CA SER A 568 -1.70 -3.47 -15.99
C SER A 568 -1.38 -2.70 -14.70
N ALA A 569 -0.48 -3.22 -13.84
CA ALA A 569 -0.22 -2.56 -12.56
C ALA A 569 0.51 -1.21 -12.72
N GLY A 570 1.44 -1.09 -13.67
CA GLY A 570 2.19 0.13 -13.96
C GLY A 570 1.27 1.31 -14.35
N PRO A 571 0.42 1.17 -15.37
CA PRO A 571 -0.56 2.22 -15.70
C PRO A 571 -1.49 2.59 -14.54
N LEU A 572 -1.90 1.61 -13.71
CA LEU A 572 -2.69 1.89 -12.52
C LEU A 572 -1.90 2.66 -11.45
N LEU A 573 -0.61 2.35 -11.24
CA LEU A 573 0.29 3.10 -10.36
C LEU A 573 0.39 4.56 -10.79
N PHE A 574 0.57 4.83 -12.08
CA PHE A 574 0.64 6.19 -12.59
C PHE A 574 -0.71 6.92 -12.51
N ASN A 575 -1.85 6.23 -12.67
CA ASN A 575 -3.15 6.85 -12.38
C ASN A 575 -3.29 7.25 -10.90
N VAL A 576 -2.70 6.50 -9.97
CA VAL A 576 -2.65 6.87 -8.55
C VAL A 576 -1.74 8.09 -8.36
N ALA A 577 -0.54 8.07 -8.95
CA ALA A 577 0.43 9.15 -8.88
C ALA A 577 -0.13 10.49 -9.42
N ASP A 578 -0.87 10.47 -10.53
CA ASP A 578 -1.48 11.66 -11.14
C ASP A 578 -2.60 12.28 -10.28
N ARG A 579 -3.13 11.55 -9.29
CA ARG A 579 -4.11 12.08 -8.32
C ARG A 579 -3.45 12.72 -7.10
N LEU A 580 -2.13 12.58 -6.97
CA LEU A 580 -1.34 13.21 -5.93
C LEU A 580 -0.72 14.48 -6.48
N ASN A 581 -0.64 15.51 -5.64
CA ASN A 581 0.12 16.71 -5.97
C ASN A 581 1.62 16.43 -5.76
N LEU A 582 2.24 15.71 -6.71
CA LEU A 582 3.64 15.35 -6.65
C LEU A 582 4.53 16.54 -6.96
N ASN A 583 5.27 17.02 -5.96
CA ASN A 583 6.28 18.04 -6.20
C ASN A 583 7.47 17.44 -6.98
N ALA A 584 8.10 18.24 -7.86
CA ALA A 584 9.30 17.83 -8.60
C ALA A 584 10.58 17.76 -7.72
N GLN A 585 10.45 17.74 -6.40
CA GLN A 585 11.60 17.71 -5.50
C GLN A 585 12.34 16.37 -5.60
N GLN A 586 13.62 16.46 -5.97
CA GLN A 586 14.50 15.30 -6.05
C GLN A 586 15.05 14.94 -4.66
N ILE A 587 15.41 13.67 -4.51
CA ILE A 587 16.12 13.16 -3.35
C ILE A 587 17.58 13.62 -3.47
N THR A 588 18.11 14.22 -2.40
CA THR A 588 19.48 14.76 -2.39
C THR A 588 20.50 13.65 -2.60
N LYS A 589 21.41 13.86 -3.57
CA LYS A 589 22.53 12.94 -3.85
C LYS A 589 23.52 12.95 -2.68
N PRO A 590 23.87 11.80 -2.09
CA PRO A 590 24.94 11.72 -1.10
C PRO A 590 26.31 12.12 -1.67
N ASP A 591 27.20 12.62 -0.79
CA ASP A 591 28.52 13.13 -1.18
C ASP A 591 29.44 12.01 -1.72
N LYS A 592 29.35 10.82 -1.11
CA LYS A 592 30.14 9.63 -1.49
C LYS A 592 29.75 9.00 -2.82
N VAL A 593 28.68 9.48 -3.46
CA VAL A 593 28.27 8.99 -4.79
C VAL A 593 28.87 9.88 -5.88
N THR A 594 29.76 9.33 -6.69
CA THR A 594 30.44 10.05 -7.77
C THR A 594 30.23 9.35 -9.12
N LYS A 595 30.49 10.08 -10.21
CA LYS A 595 30.56 9.49 -11.56
C LYS A 595 32.00 9.12 -11.88
N GLU A 596 32.20 7.96 -12.47
CA GLU A 596 33.50 7.48 -12.91
C GLU A 596 33.41 6.83 -14.30
N THR A 597 34.48 6.94 -15.10
CA THR A 597 34.55 6.28 -16.40
C THR A 597 35.19 4.90 -16.23
N ILE A 598 34.44 3.84 -16.51
CA ILE A 598 34.90 2.45 -16.39
C ILE A 598 35.08 1.81 -17.77
N CYS A 599 35.88 0.75 -17.83
CA CYS A 599 36.20 0.04 -19.06
C CYS A 599 35.69 -1.40 -19.04
N TRP A 600 34.96 -1.80 -20.07
CA TRP A 600 34.71 -3.21 -20.36
C TRP A 600 35.78 -3.75 -21.32
N PRO A 601 36.20 -5.02 -21.16
CA PRO A 601 35.63 -6.04 -20.27
C PRO A 601 36.16 -6.06 -18.83
N LEU A 602 37.18 -5.28 -18.47
CA LEU A 602 37.88 -5.41 -17.19
C LEU A 602 37.07 -4.95 -15.96
N GLY A 603 36.12 -4.04 -16.15
CA GLY A 603 35.29 -3.45 -15.09
C GLY A 603 36.00 -2.39 -14.26
N THR A 604 37.30 -2.16 -14.47
CA THR A 604 38.12 -1.17 -13.74
C THR A 604 38.05 0.23 -14.38
N ARG A 605 38.60 1.23 -13.68
CA ARG A 605 38.60 2.63 -14.16
C ARG A 605 39.35 2.76 -15.48
N LYS A 606 38.90 3.67 -16.33
CA LYS A 606 39.59 3.96 -17.59
C LYS A 606 41.00 4.50 -17.38
N SER A 607 41.22 5.26 -16.30
CA SER A 607 42.55 5.77 -15.90
C SER A 607 43.55 4.67 -15.58
N ASP A 608 43.07 3.52 -15.10
CA ASP A 608 43.92 2.45 -14.58
C ASP A 608 44.31 1.45 -15.67
N ASN A 609 43.75 1.60 -16.87
CA ASN A 609 43.90 0.68 -17.99
C ASN A 609 44.69 1.32 -19.14
N ARG A 610 45.43 0.47 -19.87
CA ARG A 610 46.01 0.89 -21.16
C ARG A 610 44.87 1.15 -22.15
N ALA A 611 45.07 2.11 -23.06
CA ALA A 611 44.06 2.45 -24.06
C ALA A 611 43.59 1.24 -24.91
N SER A 612 44.48 0.27 -25.16
CA SER A 612 44.16 -0.97 -25.89
C SER A 612 43.30 -1.97 -25.10
N ASP A 613 43.27 -1.88 -23.77
CA ASP A 613 42.55 -2.81 -22.90
C ASP A 613 41.12 -2.35 -22.62
N CYS A 614 40.83 -1.06 -22.84
CA CYS A 614 39.50 -0.48 -22.73
C CYS A 614 38.74 -0.61 -24.06
N GLN A 615 37.97 -1.68 -24.22
CA GLN A 615 37.26 -1.94 -25.48
C GLN A 615 35.95 -1.18 -25.60
N GLU A 616 35.26 -0.96 -24.48
CA GLU A 616 34.04 -0.14 -24.38
C GLU A 616 34.09 0.69 -23.09
N ASP A 617 33.83 1.98 -23.17
CA ASP A 617 33.79 2.89 -22.03
C ASP A 617 32.36 3.21 -21.59
N HIS A 618 32.16 3.29 -20.28
CA HIS A 618 30.85 3.51 -19.67
C HIS A 618 30.95 4.50 -18.51
N GLN A 619 29.90 5.30 -18.29
CA GLN A 619 29.80 6.22 -17.14
C GLN A 619 29.07 5.53 -15.99
N ALA A 620 29.81 5.16 -14.94
CA ALA A 620 29.26 4.50 -13.75
C ALA A 620 28.99 5.50 -12.62
N TRP A 621 27.94 5.22 -11.85
CA TRP A 621 27.80 5.73 -10.49
C TRP A 621 28.53 4.77 -9.57
N ILE A 622 29.48 5.30 -8.80
CA ILE A 622 30.31 4.56 -7.86
C ILE A 622 30.07 5.10 -6.44
N ILE A 623 30.35 4.27 -5.44
CA ILE A 623 30.16 4.60 -4.03
C ILE A 623 31.52 4.51 -3.35
N ASP A 624 31.91 5.56 -2.62
CA ASP A 624 33.13 5.61 -1.81
C ASP A 624 34.38 5.18 -2.59
N ASP A 625 34.50 5.69 -3.82
CA ASP A 625 35.59 5.40 -4.75
C ASP A 625 35.78 3.91 -5.12
N THR A 626 34.77 3.08 -4.86
CA THR A 626 34.83 1.63 -5.07
C THR A 626 34.47 1.25 -6.51
N VAL A 627 35.43 0.61 -7.20
CA VAL A 627 35.28 0.15 -8.60
C VAL A 627 35.69 -1.33 -8.70
N PRO A 628 34.77 -2.28 -8.41
CA PRO A 628 35.10 -3.70 -8.48
C PRO A 628 35.34 -4.14 -9.93
N PRO A 629 36.33 -5.02 -10.18
CA PRO A 629 36.57 -5.57 -11.51
C PRO A 629 35.43 -6.51 -11.93
N THR A 630 35.35 -6.78 -13.23
CA THR A 630 34.42 -7.77 -13.80
C THR A 630 34.68 -9.16 -13.24
N TRP A 631 33.62 -9.93 -13.00
CA TRP A 631 33.74 -11.32 -12.55
C TRP A 631 34.03 -12.29 -13.71
N HIS A 632 35.03 -13.16 -13.52
CA HIS A 632 35.44 -14.19 -14.48
C HIS A 632 35.20 -15.64 -14.01
N THR A 633 34.61 -15.83 -12.82
CA THR A 633 34.67 -17.08 -12.02
C THR A 633 33.93 -18.31 -12.56
N SER A 634 33.20 -18.22 -13.68
CA SER A 634 32.67 -19.41 -14.36
C SER A 634 33.69 -20.07 -15.31
N ASP A 635 34.83 -19.43 -15.53
CA ASP A 635 35.94 -19.97 -16.32
C ASP A 635 36.90 -20.67 -15.36
N VAL A 636 37.09 -21.98 -15.53
CA VAL A 636 37.88 -22.87 -14.65
C VAL A 636 39.36 -22.42 -14.51
N ASP A 637 39.81 -21.46 -15.32
CA ASP A 637 41.13 -20.81 -15.25
C ASP A 637 41.14 -19.57 -14.33
N ALA A 638 40.58 -19.71 -13.12
CA ALA A 638 40.22 -18.64 -12.18
C ALA A 638 41.41 -17.96 -11.45
N TRP A 639 42.38 -17.43 -12.20
CA TRP A 639 43.43 -16.53 -11.69
C TRP A 639 43.74 -15.33 -12.59
N GLN A 640 42.88 -15.00 -13.56
CA GLN A 640 43.12 -13.86 -14.45
C GLN A 640 42.07 -12.75 -14.27
N SER A 641 42.56 -11.54 -14.04
CA SER A 641 41.85 -10.26 -13.90
C SER A 641 41.14 -9.79 -15.18
N GLY A 642 40.71 -10.72 -16.05
CA GLY A 642 40.28 -10.43 -17.41
C GLY A 642 41.41 -10.01 -18.35
N LEU A 643 42.65 -9.92 -17.85
CA LEU A 643 43.84 -9.61 -18.65
C LEU A 643 44.59 -10.90 -19.01
N PHE A 644 44.47 -11.31 -20.27
CA PHE A 644 45.14 -12.52 -20.78
C PHE A 644 46.58 -12.20 -21.18
N THR A 645 47.54 -12.90 -20.58
CA THR A 645 48.97 -12.76 -20.89
C THR A 645 49.42 -13.82 -21.88
N PHE A 646 50.12 -13.43 -22.94
CA PHE A 646 50.67 -14.35 -23.93
C PHE A 646 52.01 -13.85 -24.48
N TRP A 647 52.81 -14.78 -24.98
CA TRP A 647 54.10 -14.47 -25.60
C TRP A 647 53.96 -14.50 -27.11
N THR A 648 54.63 -13.59 -27.82
CA THR A 648 54.77 -13.65 -29.27
C THR A 648 56.23 -13.72 -29.69
N ASN A 649 56.47 -14.32 -30.86
CA ASN A 649 57.74 -14.18 -31.56
C ASN A 649 57.77 -12.80 -32.26
N PRO A 650 58.74 -11.91 -31.95
CA PRO A 650 58.82 -10.58 -32.56
C PRO A 650 58.92 -10.59 -34.09
N ALA A 651 59.45 -11.67 -34.69
CA ALA A 651 59.66 -11.76 -36.12
C ALA A 651 58.37 -11.99 -36.92
N ASN A 652 57.42 -12.76 -36.38
CA ASN A 652 56.20 -13.15 -37.10
C ASN A 652 54.90 -12.80 -36.34
N GLN A 653 55.00 -12.27 -35.12
CA GLN A 653 53.89 -11.91 -34.24
C GLN A 653 52.95 -13.07 -33.87
N LEU A 654 53.34 -14.32 -34.13
CA LEU A 654 52.57 -15.51 -33.72
C LEU A 654 52.77 -15.80 -32.24
N ARG A 655 51.74 -16.37 -31.60
CA ARG A 655 51.78 -16.73 -30.19
C ARG A 655 52.73 -17.90 -29.98
N VAL A 656 53.59 -17.84 -28.97
CA VAL A 656 54.51 -18.92 -28.61
C VAL A 656 54.20 -19.42 -27.21
N ALA A 657 54.35 -20.73 -27.00
CA ALA A 657 54.23 -21.32 -25.66
C ALA A 657 55.44 -20.94 -24.79
N MET A 658 55.26 -20.95 -23.47
CA MET A 658 56.30 -20.55 -22.52
C MET A 658 57.54 -21.46 -22.60
N ASP A 659 57.32 -22.74 -22.89
CA ASP A 659 58.32 -23.80 -23.06
C ASP A 659 58.91 -23.88 -24.49
N CYS A 660 58.35 -23.13 -25.46
CA CYS A 660 58.83 -23.19 -26.84
C CYS A 660 60.28 -22.68 -26.99
N ALA A 661 61.11 -23.35 -27.80
CA ALA A 661 62.52 -23.01 -28.00
C ALA A 661 62.76 -21.68 -28.77
N THR A 662 61.72 -21.05 -29.31
CA THR A 662 61.83 -19.80 -30.09
C THR A 662 62.25 -18.62 -29.21
N VAL A 663 63.36 -17.97 -29.56
CA VAL A 663 63.93 -16.77 -28.90
C VAL A 663 64.23 -15.71 -29.98
N PRO A 664 63.97 -14.41 -29.77
CA PRO A 664 63.40 -13.79 -28.56
C PRO A 664 61.88 -14.00 -28.41
N LYS A 665 61.37 -13.90 -27.17
CA LYS A 665 59.93 -13.87 -26.86
C LYS A 665 59.55 -12.49 -26.34
N LYS A 666 58.43 -11.94 -26.80
CA LYS A 666 57.86 -10.68 -26.29
C LYS A 666 56.59 -10.97 -25.51
N VAL A 667 56.50 -10.49 -24.27
CA VAL A 667 55.27 -10.57 -23.47
C VAL A 667 54.26 -9.56 -24.00
N ASN A 668 53.03 -9.99 -24.19
CA ASN A 668 51.90 -9.14 -24.52
C ASN A 668 50.73 -9.47 -23.58
N HIS A 669 49.83 -8.51 -23.44
CA HIS A 669 48.63 -8.64 -22.61
C HIS A 669 47.45 -8.08 -23.39
N VAL A 670 46.29 -8.73 -23.28
CA VAL A 670 45.05 -8.27 -23.90
C VAL A 670 43.86 -8.49 -22.97
N ALA A 671 42.99 -7.49 -22.86
CA ALA A 671 41.74 -7.63 -22.13
C ALA A 671 40.79 -8.57 -22.89
N VAL A 672 40.23 -9.55 -22.19
CA VAL A 672 39.34 -10.56 -22.74
C VAL A 672 38.00 -10.56 -22.02
N TRP A 673 36.92 -10.72 -22.79
CA TRP A 673 35.58 -10.83 -22.22
C TRP A 673 35.39 -12.16 -21.50
N PRO A 674 34.49 -12.25 -20.49
CA PRO A 674 34.06 -13.51 -19.93
C PRO A 674 33.67 -14.49 -21.03
N LYS A 675 34.13 -15.75 -20.96
CA LYS A 675 33.97 -16.73 -22.04
C LYS A 675 32.52 -16.96 -22.46
N VAL A 676 31.61 -16.93 -21.49
CA VAL A 676 30.16 -17.06 -21.68
C VAL A 676 29.55 -15.94 -22.54
N LEU A 677 30.25 -14.82 -22.71
CA LEU A 677 29.84 -13.68 -23.54
C LEU A 677 30.44 -13.70 -24.95
N GLU A 678 31.39 -14.59 -25.26
CA GLU A 678 32.06 -14.66 -26.57
C GLU A 678 31.10 -14.73 -27.77
N PRO A 679 30.00 -15.52 -27.74
CA PRO A 679 29.05 -15.54 -28.86
C PRO A 679 28.27 -14.23 -29.03
N TRP A 680 28.18 -13.41 -27.98
CA TRP A 680 27.32 -12.24 -27.88
C TRP A 680 28.04 -10.91 -28.19
N ILE A 681 29.37 -10.93 -28.24
CA ILE A 681 30.21 -9.75 -28.50
C ILE A 681 30.63 -9.66 -29.98
N LYS A 682 31.08 -8.46 -30.39
CA LYS A 682 31.51 -8.19 -31.76
C LYS A 682 32.73 -9.06 -32.09
N VAL A 683 32.84 -9.52 -33.35
CA VAL A 683 33.95 -10.38 -33.79
C VAL A 683 35.33 -9.82 -33.43
N LYS A 684 35.54 -8.51 -33.62
CA LYS A 684 36.78 -7.81 -33.26
C LYS A 684 37.17 -7.86 -31.78
N GLN A 685 36.21 -8.16 -30.89
CA GLN A 685 36.37 -8.25 -29.44
C GLN A 685 36.55 -9.70 -28.95
N ARG A 686 36.34 -10.70 -29.83
CA ARG A 686 36.42 -12.12 -29.48
C ARG A 686 37.85 -12.56 -29.29
N ARG A 687 38.07 -13.50 -28.37
CA ARG A 687 39.40 -14.05 -28.01
C ARG A 687 40.21 -14.48 -29.23
N PHE A 688 39.61 -15.16 -30.21
CA PHE A 688 40.34 -15.66 -31.38
C PHE A 688 40.86 -14.55 -32.31
N THR A 689 40.28 -13.35 -32.25
CA THR A 689 40.76 -12.18 -33.01
C THR A 689 41.82 -11.42 -32.22
N LEU A 690 41.64 -11.33 -30.90
CA LEU A 690 42.53 -10.61 -29.99
C LEU A 690 43.83 -11.37 -29.67
N ILE A 691 43.78 -12.70 -29.69
CA ILE A 691 44.91 -13.57 -29.35
C ILE A 691 45.44 -14.19 -30.65
N PRO A 692 46.69 -13.92 -31.05
CA PRO A 692 47.29 -14.49 -32.24
C PRO A 692 47.31 -16.03 -32.22
N MET A 693 47.28 -16.64 -33.41
CA MET A 693 47.41 -18.09 -33.55
C MET A 693 48.75 -18.58 -32.98
N LEU A 694 48.76 -19.82 -32.47
CA LEU A 694 49.97 -20.46 -31.97
C LEU A 694 50.94 -20.70 -33.14
N ASP A 695 52.21 -20.35 -32.98
CA ASP A 695 53.27 -20.63 -33.94
C ASP A 695 53.32 -22.16 -34.17
N PRO A 696 53.19 -22.65 -35.42
CA PRO A 696 53.22 -24.08 -35.71
C PRO A 696 54.47 -24.79 -35.18
N LYS A 697 55.59 -24.07 -35.04
CA LYS A 697 56.84 -24.60 -34.46
C LYS A 697 56.76 -24.82 -32.93
N CYS A 698 55.76 -24.24 -32.29
CA CYS A 698 55.49 -24.33 -30.86
C CYS A 698 54.22 -25.14 -30.54
N ALA A 699 53.57 -25.73 -31.54
CA ALA A 699 52.40 -26.58 -31.33
C ALA A 699 52.83 -27.97 -30.87
N SER A 700 52.60 -28.30 -29.60
CA SER A 700 52.76 -29.68 -29.13
C SER A 700 51.61 -30.55 -29.68
N PRO A 701 51.87 -31.77 -30.20
CA PRO A 701 50.84 -32.66 -30.74
C PRO A 701 49.70 -32.98 -29.76
N ASP A 702 49.97 -32.95 -28.46
CA ASP A 702 49.01 -33.33 -27.41
C ASP A 702 47.98 -32.23 -27.07
N ILE A 703 48.17 -30.99 -27.52
CA ILE A 703 47.25 -29.86 -27.24
C ILE A 703 46.10 -29.80 -28.27
N ALA A 704 46.12 -30.68 -29.29
CA ALA A 704 45.09 -30.75 -30.32
C ALA A 704 43.68 -31.14 -29.80
N SER A 705 43.54 -31.54 -28.53
CA SER A 705 42.24 -31.75 -27.87
C SER A 705 41.53 -30.45 -27.45
N SER A 706 42.14 -29.27 -27.67
CA SER A 706 41.54 -27.94 -27.40
C SER A 706 40.94 -27.27 -28.65
N ALA A 707 40.47 -28.04 -29.63
CA ALA A 707 39.81 -27.46 -30.80
C ALA A 707 38.59 -26.63 -30.34
N THR A 708 38.56 -25.36 -30.75
CA THR A 708 37.45 -24.43 -30.49
C THR A 708 36.14 -25.09 -30.92
N LEU A 709 35.20 -25.21 -29.98
CA LEU A 709 33.86 -25.71 -30.27
C LEU A 709 33.27 -24.89 -31.43
N LYS A 710 32.84 -25.56 -32.50
CA LYS A 710 32.30 -24.92 -33.70
C LYS A 710 31.11 -25.70 -34.25
N ILE A 711 30.04 -25.00 -34.59
CA ILE A 711 28.89 -25.55 -35.30
C ILE A 711 29.28 -25.76 -36.77
N THR A 712 28.85 -26.90 -37.32
CA THR A 712 29.13 -27.33 -38.69
C THR A 712 27.87 -27.83 -39.36
N GLY A 713 27.77 -27.67 -40.68
CA GLY A 713 26.61 -28.10 -41.46
C GLY A 713 25.50 -27.07 -41.61
N ILE A 714 25.63 -25.91 -40.95
CA ILE A 714 24.78 -24.73 -41.14
C ILE A 714 25.64 -23.47 -41.15
N GLU A 715 25.26 -22.47 -41.95
CA GLU A 715 26.02 -21.24 -42.15
C GLU A 715 25.27 -20.02 -41.60
N GLU A 716 26.02 -19.03 -41.08
CA GLU A 716 25.47 -17.78 -40.56
C GLU A 716 24.69 -17.02 -41.64
N GLY A 717 23.48 -16.58 -41.31
CA GLY A 717 22.61 -15.81 -42.18
C GLY A 717 21.87 -16.63 -43.25
N SER A 718 22.00 -17.96 -43.24
CA SER A 718 21.29 -18.83 -44.17
C SER A 718 19.78 -18.65 -44.08
N ILE A 719 19.10 -18.61 -45.23
CA ILE A 719 17.64 -18.50 -45.32
C ILE A 719 17.05 -19.85 -45.71
N TYR A 720 16.20 -20.40 -44.86
CA TYR A 720 15.49 -21.65 -45.07
C TYR A 720 14.02 -21.37 -45.36
N ARG A 721 13.56 -21.75 -46.55
CA ARG A 721 12.18 -21.53 -47.00
C ARG A 721 11.38 -22.82 -47.02
N LYS A 722 10.10 -22.71 -46.68
CA LYS A 722 9.15 -23.81 -46.94
C LYS A 722 8.95 -23.97 -48.46
N SER A 723 8.95 -25.20 -48.96
CA SER A 723 8.71 -25.48 -50.39
C SER A 723 7.23 -25.35 -50.76
N GLY A 724 6.75 -24.11 -50.94
CA GLY A 724 5.35 -23.78 -51.28
C GLY A 724 4.36 -23.96 -50.13
N ASP A 725 3.08 -23.63 -50.36
CA ASP A 725 2.05 -23.59 -49.30
C ASP A 725 1.83 -24.94 -48.59
N LYS A 726 2.03 -26.06 -49.31
CA LYS A 726 1.94 -27.44 -48.80
C LYS A 726 3.30 -28.10 -48.54
N GLY A 727 4.41 -27.36 -48.62
CA GLY A 727 5.76 -27.91 -48.43
C GLY A 727 6.02 -28.45 -47.03
N LYS A 728 7.00 -29.33 -46.89
CA LYS A 728 7.50 -29.75 -45.57
C LYS A 728 8.27 -28.60 -44.92
N ILE A 729 8.17 -28.48 -43.60
CA ILE A 729 8.96 -27.54 -42.80
C ILE A 729 10.43 -27.94 -42.94
N PRO A 730 11.35 -27.01 -43.27
CA PRO A 730 12.76 -27.33 -43.44
C PRO A 730 13.36 -27.84 -42.12
N SER A 731 14.30 -28.77 -42.24
CA SER A 731 15.11 -29.27 -41.13
C SER A 731 16.59 -28.96 -41.36
N VAL A 732 17.34 -28.87 -40.26
CA VAL A 732 18.79 -28.65 -40.28
C VAL A 732 19.50 -29.73 -39.49
N TRP A 733 20.67 -30.13 -39.96
CA TRP A 733 21.53 -31.10 -39.28
C TRP A 733 22.48 -30.37 -38.32
N LEU A 734 22.18 -30.44 -37.03
CA LEU A 734 22.99 -29.82 -35.99
C LEU A 734 24.17 -30.73 -35.65
N LYS A 735 25.37 -30.30 -36.01
CA LYS A 735 26.62 -31.00 -35.68
C LYS A 735 27.66 -29.99 -35.20
N SER A 736 28.49 -30.41 -34.26
CA SER A 736 29.61 -29.59 -33.77
C SER A 736 30.91 -30.38 -33.78
N ILE A 737 32.00 -29.66 -34.00
CA ILE A 737 33.39 -30.15 -33.91
C ILE A 737 34.11 -29.38 -32.80
N GLY A 738 35.13 -30.00 -32.18
CA GLY A 738 35.84 -29.41 -31.04
C GLY A 738 35.02 -29.41 -29.75
N GLY A 739 35.52 -28.73 -28.71
CA GLY A 739 34.90 -28.72 -27.37
C GLY A 739 35.18 -29.99 -26.54
N LEU A 740 34.90 -29.90 -25.24
CA LEU A 740 35.15 -30.95 -24.25
C LEU A 740 33.86 -31.38 -23.53
N GLY A 741 33.65 -32.69 -23.41
CA GLY A 741 32.49 -33.26 -22.74
C GLY A 741 31.23 -33.28 -23.61
N THR A 742 30.04 -33.28 -23.00
CA THR A 742 28.76 -33.24 -23.73
C THR A 742 28.42 -31.84 -24.23
N HIS A 743 27.85 -31.74 -25.43
CA HIS A 743 27.42 -30.49 -26.04
C HIS A 743 25.92 -30.26 -25.85
N ASN A 744 25.56 -29.19 -25.17
CA ASN A 744 24.19 -28.74 -24.95
C ASN A 744 23.80 -27.75 -26.06
N TRP A 745 22.71 -28.04 -26.76
CA TRP A 745 22.21 -27.23 -27.86
C TRP A 745 20.98 -26.42 -27.43
N TYR A 746 21.01 -25.12 -27.70
CA TYR A 746 19.94 -24.18 -27.40
C TYR A 746 19.44 -23.55 -28.69
N ILE A 747 18.11 -23.53 -28.88
CA ILE A 747 17.47 -22.95 -30.06
C ILE A 747 16.52 -21.86 -29.57
N ASN A 748 16.75 -20.63 -30.00
CA ASN A 748 16.07 -19.42 -29.51
C ASN A 748 16.06 -19.35 -27.98
N GLY A 749 17.21 -19.67 -27.37
CA GLY A 749 17.38 -19.65 -25.91
C GLY A 749 16.80 -20.86 -25.15
N LYS A 750 16.09 -21.78 -25.82
CA LYS A 750 15.54 -22.99 -25.19
C LYS A 750 16.46 -24.18 -25.40
N HIS A 751 16.80 -24.90 -24.33
CA HIS A 751 17.55 -26.15 -24.43
C HIS A 751 16.75 -27.19 -25.23
N SER A 752 17.34 -27.69 -26.32
CA SER A 752 16.71 -28.64 -27.23
C SER A 752 17.32 -30.03 -27.13
N TYR A 753 18.66 -30.13 -27.09
CA TYR A 753 19.37 -31.42 -27.18
C TYR A 753 20.65 -31.43 -26.36
N GLN A 754 21.02 -32.60 -25.85
CA GLN A 754 22.36 -32.89 -25.33
C GLN A 754 22.98 -33.98 -26.23
N ILE A 755 24.10 -33.65 -26.87
CA ILE A 755 24.72 -34.48 -27.93
C ILE A 755 26.20 -34.66 -27.60
N LYS A 756 26.78 -35.84 -27.86
CA LYS A 756 28.23 -36.05 -27.70
C LYS A 756 29.00 -35.40 -28.86
N PRO A 757 30.29 -35.05 -28.69
CA PRO A 757 31.10 -34.47 -29.76
C PRO A 757 31.05 -35.33 -31.04
N ASN A 758 31.04 -34.68 -32.20
CA ASN A 758 30.95 -35.29 -33.54
C ASN A 758 29.68 -36.10 -33.86
N GLN A 759 28.73 -36.25 -32.93
CA GLN A 759 27.39 -36.74 -33.23
C GLN A 759 26.52 -35.59 -33.76
N GLY A 760 25.70 -35.87 -34.77
CA GLY A 760 24.77 -34.91 -35.35
C GLY A 760 23.32 -35.25 -35.05
N LYS A 761 22.44 -34.26 -35.08
CA LYS A 761 20.99 -34.46 -34.91
C LYS A 761 20.19 -33.53 -35.80
N GLU A 762 19.15 -34.07 -36.42
CA GLU A 762 18.19 -33.30 -37.20
C GLU A 762 17.27 -32.48 -36.30
N HIS A 763 17.11 -31.19 -36.60
CA HIS A 763 16.19 -30.28 -35.95
C HIS A 763 15.22 -29.67 -36.97
N LEU A 764 13.93 -29.65 -36.63
CA LEU A 764 12.87 -29.13 -37.49
C LEU A 764 12.63 -27.63 -37.20
N LEU A 765 12.78 -26.77 -38.20
CA LEU A 765 12.70 -25.31 -38.08
C LEU A 765 11.24 -24.82 -38.05
N SER A 766 10.52 -25.11 -36.97
CA SER A 766 9.07 -24.89 -36.86
C SER A 766 8.63 -23.44 -36.67
N THR A 767 9.55 -22.50 -36.40
CA THR A 767 9.21 -21.10 -36.10
C THR A 767 9.72 -20.18 -37.20
N ILE A 768 8.83 -19.35 -37.75
CA ILE A 768 9.15 -18.38 -38.81
C ILE A 768 9.93 -17.21 -38.20
N GLY A 769 10.90 -16.68 -38.96
CA GLY A 769 11.73 -15.55 -38.57
C GLY A 769 13.16 -15.95 -38.19
N LYS A 770 13.85 -15.05 -37.48
CA LYS A 770 15.23 -15.22 -37.05
C LYS A 770 15.33 -16.35 -36.01
N GLN A 771 16.16 -17.35 -36.28
CA GLN A 771 16.48 -18.48 -35.42
C GLN A 771 17.93 -18.38 -34.92
N GLN A 772 18.14 -18.49 -33.62
CA GLN A 772 19.47 -18.55 -33.00
C GLN A 772 19.76 -19.97 -32.53
N ILE A 773 20.84 -20.57 -33.01
CA ILE A 773 21.30 -21.90 -32.63
C ILE A 773 22.62 -21.74 -31.90
N ILE A 774 22.66 -22.13 -30.62
CA ILE A 774 23.84 -22.04 -29.77
C ILE A 774 24.21 -23.46 -29.32
N VAL A 775 25.49 -23.79 -29.36
CA VAL A 775 26.03 -25.00 -28.73
C VAL A 775 26.96 -24.59 -27.60
N GLN A 776 26.89 -25.28 -26.46
CA GLN A 776 27.79 -25.06 -25.32
C GLN A 776 28.30 -26.40 -24.79
N ASP A 777 29.61 -26.54 -24.58
CA ASP A 777 30.21 -27.74 -23.99
C ASP A 777 30.23 -27.73 -22.45
N GLN A 778 30.73 -28.80 -21.83
CA GLN A 778 30.77 -28.92 -20.36
C GLN A 778 31.72 -27.94 -19.68
N GLN A 779 32.65 -27.34 -20.44
CA GLN A 779 33.61 -26.35 -19.95
C GLN A 779 33.20 -24.91 -20.33
N GLY A 780 31.96 -24.74 -20.78
CA GLY A 780 31.40 -23.45 -21.14
C GLY A 780 31.93 -22.85 -22.45
N ASN A 781 32.70 -23.59 -23.26
CA ASN A 781 32.97 -23.16 -24.64
C ASN A 781 31.65 -23.16 -25.40
N SER A 782 31.41 -22.14 -26.21
CA SER A 782 30.18 -22.06 -27.00
C SER A 782 30.42 -21.51 -28.39
N ASP A 783 29.55 -21.90 -29.31
CA ASP A 783 29.47 -21.32 -30.65
C ASP A 783 28.00 -21.05 -30.99
N MET A 784 27.76 -20.10 -31.89
CA MET A 784 26.42 -19.68 -32.29
C MET A 784 26.34 -19.47 -33.79
N VAL A 785 25.26 -19.97 -34.38
CA VAL A 785 24.85 -19.68 -35.75
C VAL A 785 23.43 -19.12 -35.74
N THR A 786 23.23 -17.98 -36.41
CA THR A 786 21.91 -17.41 -36.69
C THR A 786 21.48 -17.80 -38.10
N LEU A 787 20.24 -18.21 -38.27
CA LEU A 787 19.61 -18.42 -39.58
C LEU A 787 18.22 -17.79 -39.64
N TYR A 788 17.63 -17.69 -40.82
CA TYR A 788 16.29 -17.14 -41.04
C TYR A 788 15.37 -18.20 -41.63
N VAL A 789 14.14 -18.25 -41.15
CA VAL A 789 13.09 -19.14 -41.67
C VAL A 789 11.99 -18.28 -42.29
N GLU A 790 11.69 -18.54 -43.55
CA GLU A 790 10.67 -17.81 -44.34
C GLU A 790 9.53 -18.72 -44.80
#